data_AF-A0A8T6NF78-F1
#
_entry.id   AF-A0A8T6NF78-F1
#
_cell.length_a   1.000
_cell.length_b   1.000
_cell.length_c   1.000
_cell.angle_alpha   90.00
_cell.angle_beta   90.00
_cell.angle_gamma   90.00
#
_symmetry.space_group_name_H-M   'P 1'
#
loop_
_entity.id
_entity.type
_entity.pdbx_description
1 polymer ?
#
loop_
_entity_poly.entity_id
_entity_poly.type
_entity_poly.pdbx_seq_one_letter_code
_entity_poly.pdbx_strand_id
1 'polypeptide(L)'
;FREHYEEYLENLPLITSPVQITKVEVWVTNERSATQNLRNIVAFMDLGADERYAYRNDSAGLPGVSIFPGGNVNLEGFPNNANNRLDPLVLQSDISGVRDIATANQDLSSSGFLEAREYVELANARKLEPNQYKVHPQLGYITLNQALNQDEVLAVAFQYTAAGRTYQVGEFSNDGVTPPKTLILKLLKSTVLDVRMPTWDLMMKNIYALNAYQLDREDFYMDILYMNDETGVPIPFLPDGNLSDTLLIGVMELDRLNTNNDPFPDGIFDFVPGTTIDQQRGRIIFPVVEPFGSNLYQKLDSEKARDRYVYQALYDSTRFRAQEQTQLNKFILRGQYKSASGSEISLGAFNIPQGSVTVTAGGRTLTENQDYTVDYSLGRVRIINEGVLNSGSPIKVSFENNTLFNVQTKTFYGTNIDHKVNEHLNIGGTWLHLTERPLTQKVNIGDEPISNTIWGVNTNYSDEAPYLTRFVDGLPLIETKEKSQLQFKGEFAHLIPGSPRGIRITGAETTYLDDFESSQTTIDLRSFTAWNLASTPAKQDGLFPESSLNNDLTYGFNRAKLAWYIIDPSLYTGGISVPDNIRNDPEITSDQRMREVLVKEVFPNYSLSTNEARNLAIFDLAYYPAQRGPYNFDVEGLAGISQGIDSDGKLVDPSSRWAGIMRPLQINNFEEQNIEFIQFWVMDPFYDN
;
A
#
# COMPACT_ATOMS: atom_id res chain seq x y z
N PHE A 1 15.61 12.87 16.93
CA PHE A 1 14.97 11.59 17.31
C PHE A 1 15.47 10.45 16.45
N ARG A 2 15.28 10.47 15.12
CA ARG A 2 15.82 9.46 14.18
C ARG A 2 17.28 9.08 14.44
N GLU A 3 18.18 10.06 14.45
CA GLU A 3 19.63 9.83 14.63
C GLU A 3 20.02 9.21 15.98
N HIS A 4 19.15 9.30 16.99
CA HIS A 4 19.37 8.72 18.31
C HIS A 4 18.56 7.44 18.52
N TYR A 5 17.81 6.97 17.51
CA TYR A 5 16.93 5.82 17.64
C TYR A 5 17.69 4.56 18.05
N GLU A 6 18.81 4.27 17.37
CA GLU A 6 19.63 3.09 17.63
C GLU A 6 20.37 3.21 18.98
N GLU A 7 20.91 4.40 19.28
CA GLU A 7 21.55 4.72 20.57
C GLU A 7 20.59 4.48 21.75
N TYR A 8 19.35 4.94 21.64
CA TYR A 8 18.34 4.78 22.69
C TYR A 8 17.88 3.33 22.89
N LEU A 9 18.21 2.43 21.94
CA LEU A 9 17.86 1.02 21.94
C LEU A 9 19.07 0.09 22.09
N GLU A 10 20.26 0.63 22.37
CA GLU A 10 21.47 -0.17 22.56
C GLU A 10 21.31 -1.17 23.72
N ASN A 11 20.68 -0.73 24.82
CA ASN A 11 20.56 -1.49 26.07
C ASN A 11 19.15 -2.10 26.27
N LEU A 12 18.67 -2.87 25.30
CA LEU A 12 17.41 -3.62 25.45
C LEU A 12 17.42 -4.46 26.75
N PRO A 13 16.26 -4.63 27.42
CA PRO A 13 14.93 -4.13 27.06
C PRO A 13 14.67 -2.67 27.49
N LEU A 14 15.64 -1.98 28.09
CA LEU A 14 15.46 -0.63 28.61
C LEU A 14 15.72 0.42 27.51
N ILE A 15 14.74 1.30 27.29
CA ILE A 15 14.91 2.47 26.43
C ILE A 15 15.64 3.57 27.22
N THR A 16 16.86 3.92 26.79
CA THR A 16 17.73 4.90 27.49
C THR A 16 17.47 6.36 27.09
N SER A 17 16.46 6.60 26.25
CA SER A 17 16.09 7.94 25.78
C SER A 17 15.78 8.89 26.95
N PRO A 18 16.38 10.09 26.98
CA PRO A 18 16.05 11.14 27.94
C PRO A 18 14.77 11.90 27.60
N VAL A 19 14.13 11.57 26.47
CA VAL A 19 12.98 12.28 25.89
C VAL A 19 11.67 11.70 26.41
N GLN A 20 10.73 12.57 26.74
CA GLN A 20 9.34 12.22 26.98
C GLN A 20 8.41 13.20 26.27
N ILE A 21 7.78 12.76 25.18
CA ILE A 21 6.77 13.56 24.46
C ILE A 21 5.51 13.68 25.33
N THR A 22 5.10 14.92 25.60
CA THR A 22 3.97 15.25 26.47
C THR A 22 2.74 15.67 25.69
N LYS A 23 2.91 16.27 24.51
CA LYS A 23 1.81 16.74 23.66
C LYS A 23 2.20 16.65 22.19
N VAL A 24 1.23 16.29 21.35
CA VAL A 24 1.39 16.20 19.90
C VAL A 24 0.07 16.54 19.22
N GLU A 25 0.13 17.33 18.16
CA GLU A 25 -0.96 17.57 17.21
C GLU A 25 -0.49 17.19 15.83
N VAL A 26 -1.27 16.37 15.14
CA VAL A 26 -0.97 15.89 13.78
C VAL A 26 -2.01 16.49 12.84
N TRP A 27 -1.56 17.04 11.72
CA TRP A 27 -2.36 17.73 10.73
C TRP A 27 -2.15 17.10 9.36
N VAL A 28 -3.25 16.87 8.64
CA VAL A 28 -3.25 16.26 7.31
C VAL A 28 -4.11 17.03 6.31
N THR A 29 -3.90 16.77 5.03
CA THR A 29 -4.82 17.22 3.95
C THR A 29 -6.26 16.80 4.25
N ASN A 30 -7.21 17.70 3.99
CA ASN A 30 -8.63 17.46 4.25
C ASN A 30 -9.34 16.88 3.01
N GLU A 31 -9.16 15.59 2.73
CA GLU A 31 -9.85 14.93 1.62
C GLU A 31 -11.34 14.69 1.88
N ARG A 32 -11.74 14.56 3.16
CA ARG A 32 -13.11 14.12 3.53
C ARG A 32 -14.11 15.27 3.66
N SER A 33 -13.76 16.47 3.18
CA SER A 33 -14.57 17.67 3.36
C SER A 33 -15.02 17.85 4.81
N ALA A 34 -14.15 17.50 5.77
CA ALA A 34 -14.45 17.70 7.19
C ALA A 34 -14.66 19.19 7.45
N THR A 35 -15.57 19.53 8.36
CA THR A 35 -15.95 20.93 8.65
C THR A 35 -15.56 21.39 10.05
N GLN A 36 -14.96 20.51 10.87
CA GLN A 36 -14.56 20.76 12.24
C GLN A 36 -13.05 20.57 12.43
N ASN A 37 -12.49 21.21 13.45
CA ASN A 37 -11.06 21.13 13.81
C ASN A 37 -10.11 21.42 12.63
N LEU A 38 -10.47 22.44 11.84
CA LEU A 38 -9.70 22.88 10.68
C LEU A 38 -8.85 24.10 10.99
N ARG A 39 -7.64 24.15 10.42
CA ARG A 39 -6.76 25.32 10.46
C ARG A 39 -6.04 25.48 9.13
N ASN A 40 -5.77 26.73 8.76
CA ASN A 40 -4.74 26.99 7.76
C ASN A 40 -3.38 26.72 8.40
N ILE A 41 -2.47 26.09 7.68
CA ILE A 41 -1.13 25.77 8.16
C ILE A 41 -0.07 26.11 7.11
N VAL A 42 1.12 26.44 7.56
CA VAL A 42 2.35 26.46 6.77
C VAL A 42 3.34 25.53 7.47
N ALA A 43 3.65 24.41 6.83
CA ALA A 43 4.51 23.38 7.39
C ALA A 43 5.89 23.45 6.74
N PHE A 44 6.94 23.60 7.56
CA PHE A 44 8.32 23.71 7.10
C PHE A 44 9.10 22.42 7.36
N MET A 45 9.89 21.99 6.39
CA MET A 45 10.79 20.84 6.51
C MET A 45 11.85 21.06 7.57
N ASP A 46 12.48 22.23 7.61
CA ASP A 46 13.62 22.49 8.53
C ASP A 46 13.19 23.04 9.89
N LEU A 47 11.89 23.21 10.18
CA LEU A 47 11.46 23.79 11.47
C LEU A 47 12.05 23.03 12.66
N GLY A 48 12.74 23.77 13.53
CA GLY A 48 13.41 23.25 14.71
C GLY A 48 14.50 22.21 14.48
N ALA A 49 14.96 22.04 13.24
CA ALA A 49 16.16 21.26 12.92
C ALA A 49 17.42 22.05 13.30
N ASP A 50 18.45 21.31 13.71
CA ASP A 50 19.80 21.81 13.89
C ASP A 50 20.48 21.99 12.51
N GLU A 51 21.46 22.88 12.39
CA GLU A 51 22.13 23.22 11.13
C GLU A 51 22.71 21.98 10.45
N ARG A 52 23.27 21.06 11.24
CA ARG A 52 23.88 19.81 10.76
C ARG A 52 22.89 18.87 10.05
N TYR A 53 21.58 19.03 10.26
CA TYR A 53 20.52 18.17 9.71
C TYR A 53 19.56 18.92 8.80
N ALA A 54 19.68 20.24 8.69
CA ALA A 54 18.79 21.06 7.89
C ALA A 54 19.16 20.98 6.41
N TYR A 55 18.14 20.94 5.55
CA TYR A 55 18.31 21.05 4.10
C TYR A 55 18.84 22.43 3.71
N ARG A 56 18.28 23.50 4.27
CA ARG A 56 18.77 24.87 4.14
C ARG A 56 19.77 25.17 5.27
N ASN A 57 21.04 24.82 5.03
CA ASN A 57 22.17 25.24 5.86
C ASN A 57 23.07 26.23 5.10
N ASP A 58 23.98 26.91 5.79
CA ASP A 58 24.82 27.95 5.21
C ASP A 58 25.77 27.42 4.11
N SER A 59 25.98 26.10 4.04
CA SER A 59 26.80 25.44 3.01
C SER A 59 25.99 24.95 1.79
N ALA A 60 24.65 24.98 1.85
CA ALA A 60 23.79 24.43 0.81
C ALA A 60 23.74 25.27 -0.48
N GLY A 61 24.18 26.54 -0.43
CA GLY A 61 24.18 27.44 -1.58
C GLY A 61 22.79 27.76 -2.14
N LEU A 62 21.73 27.55 -1.34
CA LEU A 62 20.36 27.86 -1.73
C LEU A 62 20.14 29.39 -1.76
N PRO A 63 19.41 29.92 -2.76
CA PRO A 63 19.05 31.34 -2.78
C PRO A 63 18.09 31.67 -1.63
N GLY A 64 18.09 32.93 -1.20
CA GLY A 64 17.13 33.44 -0.20
C GLY A 64 17.74 33.73 1.17
N VAL A 65 16.86 33.89 2.16
CA VAL A 65 17.26 34.19 3.55
C VAL A 65 17.94 33.00 4.20
N SER A 66 18.98 33.25 5.01
CA SER A 66 19.53 32.20 5.89
C SER A 66 18.60 31.99 7.09
N ILE A 67 18.46 30.73 7.49
CA ILE A 67 17.69 30.34 8.67
C ILE A 67 18.58 30.12 9.90
N PHE A 68 19.90 30.28 9.79
CA PHE A 68 20.85 30.15 10.90
C PHE A 68 21.63 31.47 11.12
N PRO A 69 22.12 31.74 12.35
CA PRO A 69 21.86 30.99 13.58
C PRO A 69 20.43 31.21 14.11
N GLY A 70 19.95 30.26 14.92
CA GLY A 70 18.70 30.38 15.66
C GLY A 70 18.78 31.33 16.85
N GLY A 71 17.63 31.54 17.51
CA GLY A 71 17.51 32.41 18.69
C GLY A 71 18.17 31.83 19.95
N ASN A 72 18.45 30.52 20.00
CA ASN A 72 19.11 29.88 21.13
C ASN A 72 20.11 28.80 20.68
N VAL A 73 21.40 29.11 20.80
CA VAL A 73 22.52 28.24 20.38
C VAL A 73 22.88 27.15 21.41
N ASN A 74 22.22 27.09 22.58
CA ASN A 74 22.54 26.14 23.66
C ASN A 74 21.57 24.94 23.75
N LEU A 75 20.91 24.58 22.66
CA LEU A 75 19.93 23.48 22.59
C LEU A 75 20.42 22.32 21.70
N GLU A 76 21.74 22.24 21.45
CA GLU A 76 22.36 21.24 20.59
C GLU A 76 21.84 19.83 20.88
N GLY A 77 21.48 19.11 19.81
CA GLY A 77 21.00 17.72 19.87
C GLY A 77 19.49 17.55 20.10
N PHE A 78 18.74 18.59 20.47
CA PHE A 78 17.30 18.50 20.73
C PHE A 78 16.49 19.43 19.81
N PRO A 79 15.52 18.92 19.02
CA PRO A 79 14.67 19.76 18.18
C PRO A 79 13.86 20.80 18.97
N ASN A 80 13.96 22.08 18.58
CA ASN A 80 13.22 23.19 19.20
C ASN A 80 13.00 24.30 18.17
N ASN A 81 11.87 25.00 18.23
CA ASN A 81 11.60 26.18 17.39
C ASN A 81 12.78 27.16 17.36
N ALA A 82 13.42 27.41 18.50
CA ALA A 82 14.51 28.37 18.64
C ALA A 82 15.85 27.94 17.99
N ASN A 83 15.95 26.71 17.47
CA ASN A 83 17.18 26.21 16.83
C ASN A 83 17.49 26.94 15.52
N ASN A 84 16.48 27.50 14.87
CA ASN A 84 16.64 28.27 13.63
C ASN A 84 15.62 29.43 13.55
N ARG A 85 15.76 30.28 12.54
CA ARG A 85 14.90 31.44 12.31
C ARG A 85 13.53 31.11 11.75
N LEU A 86 13.23 29.82 11.55
CA LEU A 86 11.85 29.37 11.27
C LEU A 86 11.00 29.32 12.54
N ASP A 87 11.57 29.64 13.72
CA ASP A 87 10.81 29.91 14.93
C ASP A 87 9.56 30.76 14.61
N PRO A 88 8.35 30.31 14.97
CA PRO A 88 7.11 31.00 14.60
C PRO A 88 7.03 32.48 14.97
N LEU A 89 7.73 32.91 16.03
CA LEU A 89 7.77 34.32 16.44
C LEU A 89 8.74 35.14 15.57
N VAL A 90 9.91 34.58 15.25
CA VAL A 90 10.93 35.22 14.41
C VAL A 90 10.47 35.26 12.95
N LEU A 91 9.92 34.16 12.46
CA LEU A 91 9.45 34.05 11.09
C LEU A 91 8.32 35.04 10.81
N GLN A 92 7.41 35.24 11.77
CA GLN A 92 6.36 36.25 11.64
C GLN A 92 6.90 37.69 11.60
N SER A 93 7.99 38.00 12.30
CA SER A 93 8.59 39.33 12.21
C SER A 93 9.36 39.56 10.92
N ASP A 94 10.01 38.52 10.40
CA ASP A 94 10.80 38.58 9.17
C ASP A 94 9.91 38.54 7.92
N ILE A 95 8.86 37.71 7.92
CA ILE A 95 7.97 37.44 6.80
C ILE A 95 6.51 37.48 7.30
N SER A 96 5.95 38.69 7.43
CA SER A 96 4.63 38.86 8.05
C SER A 96 3.48 38.15 7.32
N GLY A 97 3.55 38.01 5.99
CA GLY A 97 2.51 37.32 5.21
C GLY A 97 2.46 35.82 5.43
N VAL A 98 3.45 35.20 6.10
CA VAL A 98 3.39 33.77 6.45
C VAL A 98 2.14 33.41 7.25
N ARG A 99 1.58 34.40 7.98
CA ARG A 99 0.37 34.26 8.82
C ARG A 99 -0.94 34.30 8.04
N ASP A 100 -0.91 34.68 6.77
CA ASP A 100 -2.08 34.73 5.90
C ASP A 100 -1.91 33.72 4.77
N ILE A 101 -2.82 32.74 4.69
CA ILE A 101 -2.75 31.67 3.68
C ILE A 101 -2.82 32.23 2.26
N ALA A 102 -3.41 33.40 2.05
CA ALA A 102 -3.53 34.01 0.73
C ALA A 102 -2.22 34.61 0.21
N THR A 103 -1.29 34.98 1.10
CA THR A 103 -0.03 35.63 0.72
C THR A 103 1.21 34.84 1.13
N ALA A 104 1.08 33.81 1.98
CA ALA A 104 2.18 33.01 2.50
C ALA A 104 3.09 32.49 1.39
N ASN A 105 2.53 31.87 0.33
CA ASN A 105 3.31 31.34 -0.78
C ASN A 105 4.24 32.39 -1.41
N GLN A 106 3.66 33.55 -1.73
CA GLN A 106 4.35 34.63 -2.42
C GLN A 106 5.46 35.20 -1.55
N ASP A 107 5.17 35.48 -0.29
CA ASP A 107 6.14 36.09 0.63
C ASP A 107 7.30 35.13 0.94
N LEU A 108 7.02 33.82 1.05
CA LEU A 108 8.05 32.80 1.23
C LEU A 108 8.87 32.60 -0.05
N SER A 109 8.22 32.49 -1.20
CA SER A 109 8.90 32.34 -2.50
C SER A 109 9.77 33.55 -2.82
N SER A 110 9.30 34.77 -2.55
CA SER A 110 10.09 36.01 -2.73
C SER A 110 11.25 36.12 -1.75
N SER A 111 11.14 35.49 -0.57
CA SER A 111 12.23 35.32 0.39
C SER A 111 13.19 34.18 0.01
N GLY A 112 12.94 33.49 -1.11
CA GLY A 112 13.80 32.46 -1.71
C GLY A 112 13.54 31.04 -1.23
N PHE A 113 12.45 30.78 -0.51
CA PHE A 113 12.03 29.41 -0.15
C PHE A 113 11.36 28.70 -1.33
N LEU A 114 11.58 27.38 -1.44
CA LEU A 114 11.00 26.55 -2.48
C LEU A 114 9.75 25.81 -1.97
N GLU A 115 8.60 26.11 -2.57
CA GLU A 115 7.34 25.40 -2.32
C GLU A 115 7.46 23.89 -2.62
N ALA A 116 6.74 23.09 -1.84
CA ALA A 116 6.68 21.62 -1.90
C ALA A 116 8.00 20.90 -1.60
N ARG A 117 9.11 21.63 -1.42
CA ARG A 117 10.40 21.10 -0.95
C ARG A 117 10.69 21.56 0.46
N GLU A 118 10.77 22.88 0.67
CA GLU A 118 11.13 23.47 1.96
C GLU A 118 9.92 23.74 2.85
N TYR A 119 8.79 24.07 2.23
CA TYR A 119 7.52 24.28 2.92
C TYR A 119 6.33 23.81 2.08
N VAL A 120 5.22 23.55 2.77
CA VAL A 120 3.91 23.37 2.15
C VAL A 120 2.89 24.19 2.92
N GLU A 121 2.05 24.91 2.20
CA GLU A 121 0.89 25.57 2.77
C GLU A 121 -0.37 24.74 2.50
N LEU A 122 -1.27 24.71 3.48
CA LEU A 122 -2.49 23.95 3.37
C LEU A 122 -3.63 24.73 4.02
N ALA A 123 -4.59 25.14 3.19
CA ALA A 123 -5.84 25.72 3.65
C ALA A 123 -6.73 24.62 4.25
N ASN A 124 -7.41 24.90 5.36
CA ASN A 124 -8.34 23.97 6.00
C ASN A 124 -7.74 22.56 6.27
N ALA A 125 -6.49 22.50 6.72
CA ALA A 125 -5.87 21.26 7.18
C ALA A 125 -6.67 20.66 8.34
N ARG A 126 -6.84 19.34 8.32
CA ARG A 126 -7.61 18.60 9.32
C ARG A 126 -6.69 18.12 10.42
N LYS A 127 -7.02 18.45 11.67
CA LYS A 127 -6.39 17.84 12.84
C LYS A 127 -6.81 16.38 12.95
N LEU A 128 -5.84 15.47 13.12
CA LEU A 128 -6.13 14.09 13.47
C LEU A 128 -6.52 13.99 14.94
N GLU A 129 -7.54 13.18 15.21
CA GLU A 129 -7.95 12.86 16.58
C GLU A 129 -6.95 11.87 17.21
N PRO A 130 -6.76 11.88 18.54
CA PRO A 130 -5.79 11.01 19.22
C PRO A 130 -5.98 9.50 19.00
N ASN A 131 -7.17 9.07 18.57
CA ASN A 131 -7.46 7.67 18.22
C ASN A 131 -7.10 7.31 16.77
N GLN A 132 -6.66 8.27 15.95
CA GLN A 132 -6.28 8.06 14.55
C GLN A 132 -4.78 7.81 14.35
N TYR A 133 -3.97 8.05 15.39
CA TYR A 133 -2.53 7.84 15.38
C TYR A 133 -2.04 7.40 16.77
N LYS A 134 -0.82 6.88 16.83
CA LYS A 134 -0.09 6.57 18.06
C LYS A 134 1.29 7.22 17.98
N VAL A 135 1.81 7.69 19.11
CA VAL A 135 3.18 8.20 19.19
C VAL A 135 3.94 7.40 20.23
N HIS A 136 5.18 7.02 19.91
CA HIS A 136 6.07 6.45 20.90
C HIS A 136 6.68 7.58 21.74
N PRO A 137 6.36 7.70 23.04
CA PRO A 137 6.69 8.89 23.82
C PRO A 137 8.20 9.09 24.03
N GLN A 138 8.98 8.01 24.07
CA GLN A 138 10.44 8.07 24.27
C GLN A 138 11.28 8.09 22.97
N LEU A 139 10.85 7.37 21.92
CA LEU A 139 11.59 7.26 20.65
C LEU A 139 11.13 8.27 19.59
N GLY A 140 9.94 8.85 19.75
CA GLY A 140 9.49 10.00 18.97
C GLY A 140 9.01 9.72 17.55
N TYR A 141 8.63 8.48 17.22
CA TYR A 141 7.99 8.15 15.95
C TYR A 141 6.46 8.11 16.07
N ILE A 142 5.79 8.37 14.94
CA ILE A 142 4.33 8.41 14.83
C ILE A 142 3.86 7.25 13.94
N THR A 143 2.84 6.54 14.39
CA THR A 143 2.16 5.50 13.62
C THR A 143 0.74 5.96 13.32
N LEU A 144 0.42 6.10 12.03
CA LEU A 144 -0.93 6.41 11.57
C LEU A 144 -1.75 5.11 11.47
N ASN A 145 -3.04 5.17 11.79
CA ASN A 145 -3.94 4.02 11.62
C ASN A 145 -4.37 3.81 10.17
N GLN A 146 -4.24 4.84 9.32
CA GLN A 146 -4.51 4.79 7.89
C GLN A 146 -3.28 5.31 7.16
N ALA A 147 -2.91 4.63 6.07
CA ALA A 147 -1.87 5.12 5.17
C ALA A 147 -2.39 6.41 4.49
N LEU A 148 -1.47 7.35 4.28
CA LEU A 148 -1.76 8.59 3.56
C LEU A 148 -1.58 8.37 2.06
N ASN A 149 -2.37 9.08 1.24
CA ASN A 149 -2.13 9.12 -0.21
C ASN A 149 -0.84 9.91 -0.51
N GLN A 150 -0.28 9.72 -1.70
CA GLN A 150 1.00 10.33 -2.06
C GLN A 150 0.95 11.86 -2.12
N ASP A 151 -0.18 12.45 -2.49
CA ASP A 151 -0.45 13.89 -2.53
C ASP A 151 -0.90 14.48 -1.19
N GLU A 152 -1.10 13.66 -0.15
CA GLU A 152 -1.43 14.18 1.16
C GLU A 152 -0.20 14.73 1.89
N VAL A 153 -0.40 15.84 2.60
CA VAL A 153 0.60 16.46 3.47
C VAL A 153 0.46 15.89 4.87
N LEU A 154 1.59 15.65 5.55
CA LEU A 154 1.62 15.34 6.98
C LEU A 154 2.48 16.38 7.69
N ALA A 155 1.87 17.09 8.64
CA ALA A 155 2.54 18.07 9.48
C ALA A 155 2.26 17.85 10.96
N VAL A 156 3.18 18.26 11.82
CA VAL A 156 3.07 18.06 13.27
C VAL A 156 3.50 19.29 14.07
N ALA A 157 2.88 19.47 15.23
CA ALA A 157 3.44 20.22 16.34
C ALA A 157 3.57 19.29 17.54
N PHE A 158 4.68 19.37 18.26
CA PHE A 158 4.91 18.53 19.42
C PHE A 158 5.71 19.25 20.50
N GLN A 159 5.51 18.80 21.72
CA GLN A 159 6.17 19.28 22.92
C GLN A 159 6.63 18.08 23.73
N TYR A 160 7.83 18.18 24.28
CA TYR A 160 8.46 17.12 25.04
C TYR A 160 9.34 17.69 26.15
N THR A 161 9.65 16.85 27.11
CA THR A 161 10.67 17.14 28.12
C THR A 161 11.90 16.30 27.87
N ALA A 162 13.08 16.89 28.04
CA ALA A 162 14.35 16.19 28.02
C ALA A 162 15.29 16.82 29.06
N ALA A 163 15.90 15.97 29.90
CA ALA A 163 16.79 16.40 30.98
C ALA A 163 16.22 17.55 31.86
N GLY A 164 14.92 17.52 32.14
CA GLY A 164 14.23 18.53 32.97
C GLY A 164 13.88 19.85 32.27
N ARG A 165 14.17 19.99 30.97
CA ARG A 165 13.78 21.16 30.14
C ARG A 165 12.64 20.80 29.20
N THR A 166 11.77 21.77 28.93
CA THR A 166 10.68 21.64 27.97
C THR A 166 11.09 22.19 26.61
N TYR A 167 10.83 21.44 25.56
CA TYR A 167 11.10 21.80 24.17
C TYR A 167 9.81 21.74 23.37
N GLN A 168 9.68 22.59 22.36
CA GLN A 168 8.53 22.64 21.46
C GLN A 168 8.99 22.86 20.02
N VAL A 169 8.35 22.15 19.09
CA VAL A 169 8.51 22.33 17.65
C VAL A 169 7.12 22.51 17.03
N GLY A 170 6.95 23.56 16.23
CA GLY A 170 5.66 24.01 15.72
C GLY A 170 4.83 24.78 16.75
N GLU A 171 3.60 25.11 16.34
CA GLU A 171 2.59 25.76 17.17
C GLU A 171 1.37 24.87 17.33
N PHE A 172 0.86 24.80 18.55
CA PHE A 172 -0.41 24.15 18.79
C PHE A 172 -1.58 25.07 18.46
N SER A 173 -2.72 24.47 18.13
CA SER A 173 -3.98 25.18 17.88
C SER A 173 -4.44 26.10 19.03
N ASN A 174 -3.93 25.89 20.25
CA ASN A 174 -4.25 26.67 21.45
C ASN A 174 -3.13 27.63 21.93
N ASP A 175 -2.05 27.82 21.15
CA ASP A 175 -0.92 28.69 21.49
C ASP A 175 -1.19 30.19 21.19
N GLY A 176 -2.45 30.60 21.06
CA GLY A 176 -2.85 32.01 20.89
C GLY A 176 -2.96 32.52 19.45
N VAL A 177 -2.61 31.72 18.45
CA VAL A 177 -2.86 32.05 17.03
C VAL A 177 -4.32 31.76 16.69
N THR A 178 -5.11 32.79 16.42
CA THR A 178 -6.54 32.66 16.10
C THR A 178 -6.80 32.48 14.60
N PRO A 179 -7.74 31.61 14.18
CA PRO A 179 -8.19 31.53 12.79
C PRO A 179 -8.70 32.91 12.30
N PRO A 180 -8.50 33.28 11.02
CA PRO A 180 -8.00 32.47 9.91
C PRO A 180 -6.47 32.40 9.78
N LYS A 181 -5.71 32.94 10.75
CA LYS A 181 -4.25 32.94 10.68
C LYS A 181 -3.67 31.52 10.63
N THR A 182 -2.64 31.37 9.82
CA THR A 182 -1.94 30.10 9.62
C THR A 182 -1.14 29.70 10.87
N LEU A 183 -1.13 28.40 11.18
CA LEU A 183 -0.21 27.81 12.15
C LEU A 183 1.10 27.42 11.45
N ILE A 184 2.23 27.63 12.13
CA ILE A 184 3.53 27.19 11.64
C ILE A 184 3.86 25.83 12.25
N LEU A 185 4.09 24.82 11.40
CA LEU A 185 4.24 23.42 11.81
C LEU A 185 5.51 22.78 11.22
N LYS A 186 5.90 21.62 11.76
CA LYS A 186 6.96 20.79 11.20
C LYS A 186 6.38 19.89 10.11
N LEU A 187 6.95 19.92 8.92
CA LEU A 187 6.60 19.03 7.82
C LEU A 187 7.26 17.65 8.00
N LEU A 188 6.48 16.58 7.91
CA LEU A 188 6.96 15.19 7.89
C LEU A 188 6.83 14.55 6.50
N LYS A 189 5.79 14.90 5.73
CA LYS A 189 5.55 14.42 4.36
C LYS A 189 5.01 15.56 3.51
N SER A 190 5.65 15.81 2.37
CA SER A 190 5.20 16.76 1.34
C SER A 190 4.26 16.09 0.31
N THR A 191 3.63 16.90 -0.53
CA THR A 191 2.86 16.44 -1.71
C THR A 191 3.78 15.90 -2.81
N VAL A 192 5.02 16.42 -2.89
CA VAL A 192 6.04 15.95 -3.82
C VAL A 192 6.93 14.94 -3.10
N LEU A 193 7.00 13.74 -3.65
CA LEU A 193 7.91 12.71 -3.19
C LEU A 193 9.30 12.95 -3.80
N ASP A 194 10.27 13.34 -2.99
CA ASP A 194 11.68 13.41 -3.38
C ASP A 194 12.52 12.69 -2.33
N VAL A 195 13.11 11.56 -2.72
CA VAL A 195 13.88 10.67 -1.84
C VAL A 195 15.18 11.30 -1.33
N ARG A 196 15.62 12.41 -1.94
CA ARG A 196 16.83 13.14 -1.52
C ARG A 196 16.56 14.17 -0.42
N MET A 197 15.28 14.41 -0.09
CA MET A 197 14.91 15.38 0.93
C MET A 197 14.98 14.76 2.32
N PRO A 198 15.43 15.50 3.36
CA PRO A 198 15.48 14.97 4.73
C PRO A 198 14.15 14.42 5.28
N THR A 199 13.01 14.87 4.78
CA THR A 199 11.70 14.29 5.13
C THR A 199 11.58 12.81 4.76
N TRP A 200 12.25 12.36 3.69
CA TRP A 200 12.31 10.96 3.30
C TRP A 200 12.98 10.10 4.37
N ASP A 201 14.03 10.62 5.00
CA ASP A 201 14.76 9.94 6.08
C ASP A 201 13.93 9.87 7.37
N LEU A 202 13.06 10.86 7.62
CA LEU A 202 12.14 10.84 8.77
C LEU A 202 11.09 9.72 8.68
N MET A 203 10.79 9.21 7.48
CA MET A 203 9.93 8.05 7.32
C MET A 203 10.65 6.79 7.83
N MET A 204 10.11 6.16 8.88
CA MET A 204 10.63 4.89 9.38
C MET A 204 10.31 3.74 8.40
N LYS A 205 11.35 3.00 8.03
CA LYS A 205 11.30 1.89 7.05
C LYS A 205 11.75 0.55 7.65
N ASN A 206 11.72 0.46 8.98
CA ASN A 206 12.20 -0.66 9.79
C ASN A 206 11.07 -1.35 10.56
N ILE A 207 9.81 -1.13 10.17
CA ILE A 207 8.62 -1.69 10.81
C ILE A 207 7.85 -2.54 9.79
N TYR A 208 7.72 -3.83 10.05
CA TYR A 208 7.15 -4.80 9.11
C TYR A 208 5.88 -5.44 9.68
N ALA A 209 4.82 -5.46 8.88
CA ALA A 209 3.56 -6.08 9.29
C ALA A 209 3.58 -7.60 9.06
N LEU A 210 3.14 -8.36 10.06
CA LEU A 210 2.92 -9.81 9.97
C LEU A 210 1.49 -10.14 9.50
N ASN A 211 0.65 -9.13 9.25
CA ASN A 211 -0.78 -9.26 8.98
C ASN A 211 -1.53 -10.07 10.06
N ALA A 212 -1.06 -9.93 11.31
CA ALA A 212 -1.56 -10.61 12.47
C ALA A 212 -2.08 -9.61 13.50
N TYR A 213 -2.91 -10.07 14.43
CA TYR A 213 -3.46 -9.25 15.50
C TYR A 213 -3.36 -9.99 16.83
N GLN A 214 -3.17 -9.22 17.91
CA GLN A 214 -3.14 -9.73 19.29
C GLN A 214 -2.18 -10.92 19.45
N LEU A 215 -0.91 -10.67 19.09
CA LEU A 215 0.15 -11.67 19.16
C LEU A 215 0.45 -12.03 20.62
N ASP A 216 0.44 -13.33 20.89
CA ASP A 216 0.99 -13.87 22.12
C ASP A 216 2.53 -13.96 22.03
N ARG A 217 3.20 -13.84 23.19
CA ARG A 217 4.63 -14.13 23.32
C ARG A 217 4.88 -15.64 23.27
N GLU A 218 3.95 -16.43 23.80
CA GLU A 218 4.10 -17.89 23.83
C GLU A 218 4.09 -18.46 22.41
N ASP A 219 5.03 -19.37 22.13
CA ASP A 219 5.26 -19.97 20.81
C ASP A 219 5.41 -18.96 19.66
N PHE A 220 5.83 -17.73 19.99
CA PHE A 220 6.26 -16.79 18.97
C PHE A 220 7.66 -17.17 18.49
N TYR A 221 7.76 -17.48 17.20
CA TYR A 221 9.03 -17.72 16.53
C TYR A 221 9.13 -16.81 15.32
N MET A 222 10.26 -16.17 15.14
CA MET A 222 10.55 -15.40 13.93
C MET A 222 12.04 -15.50 13.63
N ASP A 223 12.36 -15.56 12.35
CA ASP A 223 13.70 -15.58 11.83
C ASP A 223 13.80 -14.72 10.55
N ILE A 224 15.01 -14.29 10.26
CA ILE A 224 15.37 -13.55 9.05
C ILE A 224 16.19 -14.48 8.17
N LEU A 225 15.67 -14.75 6.98
CA LEU A 225 16.29 -15.65 6.03
C LEU A 225 16.81 -14.85 4.83
N TYR A 226 17.86 -15.35 4.19
CA TYR A 226 18.38 -14.88 2.91
C TYR A 226 18.18 -15.96 1.85
N MET A 227 17.62 -15.57 0.70
CA MET A 227 17.46 -16.48 -0.44
C MET A 227 18.82 -16.78 -1.08
N ASN A 228 19.30 -18.02 -0.94
CA ASN A 228 20.54 -18.45 -1.57
C ASN A 228 20.30 -18.80 -3.04
N ASP A 229 20.96 -18.08 -3.96
CA ASP A 229 20.83 -18.29 -5.40
C ASP A 229 21.36 -19.66 -5.89
N GLU A 230 22.35 -20.23 -5.20
CA GLU A 230 22.99 -21.48 -5.61
C GLU A 230 22.10 -22.70 -5.33
N THR A 231 21.39 -22.66 -4.19
CA THR A 231 20.53 -23.77 -3.75
C THR A 231 19.05 -23.51 -4.00
N GLY A 232 18.64 -22.24 -4.18
CA GLY A 232 17.24 -21.82 -4.24
C GLY A 232 16.51 -21.93 -2.88
N VAL A 233 17.25 -22.11 -1.78
CA VAL A 233 16.67 -22.34 -0.45
C VAL A 233 16.98 -21.14 0.47
N PRO A 234 15.98 -20.58 1.17
CA PRO A 234 16.21 -19.58 2.20
C PRO A 234 17.01 -20.14 3.39
N ILE A 235 18.08 -19.44 3.79
CA ILE A 235 18.96 -19.81 4.90
C ILE A 235 19.07 -18.65 5.92
N PRO A 236 19.31 -18.92 7.22
CA PRO A 236 19.27 -17.88 8.27
C PRO A 236 20.59 -17.13 8.46
N PHE A 237 21.54 -17.24 7.52
CA PHE A 237 22.86 -16.61 7.54
C PHE A 237 23.27 -16.23 6.11
N LEU A 238 24.33 -15.44 5.93
CA LEU A 238 24.81 -15.10 4.58
C LEU A 238 25.68 -16.25 4.01
N PRO A 239 25.51 -16.67 2.75
CA PRO A 239 26.24 -17.81 2.18
C PRO A 239 27.77 -17.72 2.25
N ASP A 240 28.34 -16.51 2.19
CA ASP A 240 29.77 -16.24 2.21
C ASP A 240 30.11 -14.95 2.99
N GLY A 241 31.39 -14.76 3.30
CA GLY A 241 31.88 -13.60 4.06
C GLY A 241 31.98 -13.85 5.57
N ASN A 242 32.13 -12.77 6.34
CA ASN A 242 32.34 -12.84 7.79
C ASN A 242 31.10 -13.20 8.60
N LEU A 243 29.91 -13.15 8.01
CA LEU A 243 28.62 -13.45 8.67
C LEU A 243 28.05 -14.82 8.29
N SER A 244 28.87 -15.73 7.74
CA SER A 244 28.43 -17.06 7.33
C SER A 244 28.04 -17.99 8.47
N ASP A 245 28.63 -17.76 9.66
CA ASP A 245 28.36 -18.54 10.87
C ASP A 245 27.51 -17.76 11.89
N THR A 246 26.87 -16.66 11.48
CA THR A 246 26.06 -15.80 12.36
C THR A 246 24.63 -15.72 11.88
N LEU A 247 23.66 -15.95 12.78
CA LEU A 247 22.25 -15.83 12.46
C LEU A 247 21.88 -14.39 12.14
N LEU A 248 21.12 -14.18 11.06
CA LEU A 248 20.71 -12.86 10.59
C LEU A 248 19.85 -12.13 11.62
N ILE A 249 19.10 -12.84 12.45
CA ILE A 249 18.32 -12.21 13.52
C ILE A 249 19.21 -11.42 14.50
N GLY A 250 20.37 -11.97 14.87
CA GLY A 250 21.38 -11.27 15.67
C GLY A 250 22.13 -10.20 14.86
N VAL A 251 22.38 -10.44 13.56
CA VAL A 251 22.95 -9.40 12.66
C VAL A 251 22.01 -8.18 12.56
N MET A 252 20.69 -8.38 12.64
CA MET A 252 19.71 -7.29 12.61
C MET A 252 19.33 -6.78 14.00
N GLU A 253 20.08 -7.16 15.03
CA GLU A 253 19.92 -6.69 16.41
C GLU A 253 18.59 -7.06 17.07
N LEU A 254 17.94 -8.12 16.59
CA LEU A 254 16.67 -8.63 17.10
C LEU A 254 16.83 -9.83 18.05
N ASP A 255 18.06 -10.23 18.32
CA ASP A 255 18.47 -11.26 19.27
C ASP A 255 19.69 -10.72 20.03
N ARG A 256 19.41 -10.05 21.15
CA ARG A 256 20.36 -9.50 22.12
C ARG A 256 20.08 -10.03 23.52
N LEU A 257 18.89 -10.57 23.74
CA LEU A 257 18.41 -10.99 25.05
C LEU A 257 18.16 -12.50 25.08
N ASN A 258 18.20 -13.05 26.29
CA ASN A 258 17.75 -14.41 26.51
C ASN A 258 16.25 -14.44 26.88
N THR A 259 15.71 -15.63 27.08
CA THR A 259 14.32 -15.83 27.57
C THR A 259 13.95 -15.07 28.87
N ASN A 260 14.91 -14.75 29.74
CA ASN A 260 14.72 -13.96 30.96
C ASN A 260 14.89 -12.44 30.76
N ASN A 261 15.14 -12.00 29.52
CA ASN A 261 15.48 -10.64 29.12
C ASN A 261 16.84 -10.14 29.65
N ASP A 262 17.77 -11.03 29.98
CA ASP A 262 19.17 -10.67 30.26
C ASP A 262 19.93 -10.46 28.95
N PRO A 263 20.97 -9.60 28.90
CA PRO A 263 21.68 -9.23 27.66
C PRO A 263 22.65 -10.32 27.18
N PHE A 264 22.09 -11.48 26.83
CA PHE A 264 22.79 -12.62 26.25
C PHE A 264 21.97 -13.16 25.07
N PRO A 265 22.45 -13.06 23.81
CA PRO A 265 21.71 -13.59 22.67
C PRO A 265 21.59 -15.11 22.76
N ASP A 266 20.43 -15.64 22.41
CA ASP A 266 20.11 -17.07 22.47
C ASP A 266 19.65 -17.68 21.14
N GLY A 267 19.70 -16.90 20.05
CA GLY A 267 19.31 -17.33 18.70
C GLY A 267 17.81 -17.21 18.44
N ILE A 268 17.04 -16.63 19.37
CA ILE A 268 15.59 -16.47 19.29
C ILE A 268 15.27 -14.98 19.24
N PHE A 269 14.16 -14.64 18.58
CA PHE A 269 13.66 -13.27 18.54
C PHE A 269 13.38 -12.70 19.94
N ASP A 270 13.94 -11.53 20.23
CA ASP A 270 13.67 -10.75 21.44
C ASP A 270 12.25 -10.20 21.44
N PHE A 271 11.32 -10.88 22.10
CA PHE A 271 9.94 -10.42 22.20
C PHE A 271 9.80 -9.34 23.30
N VAL A 272 10.00 -8.06 22.94
CA VAL A 272 9.91 -6.89 23.83
C VAL A 272 8.75 -6.00 23.38
N PRO A 273 7.57 -6.07 24.05
CA PRO A 273 6.40 -5.31 23.66
C PRO A 273 6.65 -3.80 23.56
N GLY A 274 6.21 -3.21 22.47
CA GLY A 274 6.35 -1.78 22.18
C GLY A 274 7.73 -1.36 21.68
N THR A 275 8.73 -2.24 21.74
CA THR A 275 10.10 -1.95 21.31
C THR A 275 10.48 -2.75 20.07
N THR A 276 10.45 -4.08 20.14
CA THR A 276 10.73 -4.96 19.00
C THR A 276 9.45 -5.50 18.35
N ILE A 277 8.30 -5.40 19.04
CA ILE A 277 7.01 -5.87 18.52
C ILE A 277 5.82 -5.00 18.96
N ASP A 278 4.95 -4.63 18.02
CA ASP A 278 3.58 -4.16 18.30
C ASP A 278 2.65 -5.38 18.31
N GLN A 279 2.41 -5.93 19.50
CA GLN A 279 1.56 -7.11 19.69
C GLN A 279 0.13 -6.89 19.20
N GLN A 280 -0.40 -5.67 19.33
CA GLN A 280 -1.81 -5.40 19.01
C GLN A 280 -2.04 -5.44 17.51
N ARG A 281 -1.13 -4.85 16.73
CA ARG A 281 -1.22 -4.74 15.27
C ARG A 281 -0.38 -5.77 14.51
N GLY A 282 0.30 -6.66 15.23
CA GLY A 282 1.19 -7.68 14.69
C GLY A 282 2.28 -7.11 13.79
N ARG A 283 3.08 -6.18 14.32
CA ARG A 283 4.22 -5.58 13.59
C ARG A 283 5.53 -5.86 14.29
N ILE A 284 6.54 -6.24 13.53
CA ILE A 284 7.93 -6.30 13.96
C ILE A 284 8.54 -4.92 13.82
N ILE A 285 9.33 -4.51 14.80
CA ILE A 285 10.04 -3.24 14.87
C ILE A 285 11.52 -3.58 15.05
N PHE A 286 12.36 -3.20 14.10
CA PHE A 286 13.80 -3.40 14.24
C PHE A 286 14.39 -2.30 15.11
N PRO A 287 15.30 -2.60 16.05
CA PRO A 287 15.92 -1.58 16.91
C PRO A 287 17.00 -0.76 16.19
N VAL A 288 17.18 -0.98 14.89
CA VAL A 288 18.04 -0.22 13.98
C VAL A 288 17.18 0.45 12.89
N VAL A 289 17.60 1.62 12.39
CA VAL A 289 16.84 2.44 11.43
C VAL A 289 16.85 1.82 10.04
N GLU A 290 17.98 1.23 9.64
CA GLU A 290 18.16 0.62 8.31
C GLU A 290 18.79 -0.77 8.43
N PRO A 291 18.05 -1.79 8.90
CA PRO A 291 18.60 -3.12 9.18
C PRO A 291 19.33 -3.74 7.99
N PHE A 292 18.73 -3.69 6.81
CA PHE A 292 19.30 -4.27 5.57
C PHE A 292 20.21 -3.31 4.80
N GLY A 293 20.35 -2.06 5.27
CA GLY A 293 21.10 -0.98 4.65
C GLY A 293 22.37 -0.69 5.46
N SER A 294 22.41 0.50 6.07
CA SER A 294 23.58 0.97 6.81
C SER A 294 24.01 0.06 7.97
N ASN A 295 23.09 -0.59 8.70
CA ASN A 295 23.45 -1.55 9.75
C ASN A 295 24.22 -2.75 9.18
N LEU A 296 23.67 -3.39 8.14
CA LEU A 296 24.35 -4.53 7.50
C LEU A 296 25.69 -4.11 6.88
N TYR A 297 25.76 -2.92 6.28
CA TYR A 297 27.00 -2.38 5.70
C TYR A 297 28.12 -2.29 6.75
N GLN A 298 27.81 -1.81 7.97
CA GLN A 298 28.78 -1.71 9.06
C GLN A 298 29.25 -3.06 9.58
N LYS A 299 28.41 -4.09 9.53
CA LYS A 299 28.73 -5.45 9.98
C LYS A 299 29.53 -6.27 8.97
N LEU A 300 29.55 -5.87 7.70
CA LEU A 300 30.31 -6.52 6.64
C LEU A 300 31.73 -5.94 6.54
N ASP A 301 32.70 -6.83 6.40
CA ASP A 301 34.13 -6.50 6.44
C ASP A 301 34.75 -6.18 5.06
N SER A 302 34.05 -6.48 3.98
CA SER A 302 34.57 -6.38 2.61
C SER A 302 33.59 -5.74 1.65
N GLU A 303 34.12 -4.98 0.68
CA GLU A 303 33.31 -4.27 -0.32
C GLU A 303 32.51 -5.21 -1.20
N LYS A 304 33.11 -6.35 -1.59
CA LYS A 304 32.43 -7.38 -2.38
C LYS A 304 31.19 -7.93 -1.66
N ALA A 305 31.25 -8.12 -0.34
CA ALA A 305 30.10 -8.59 0.43
C ALA A 305 29.04 -7.48 0.54
N ARG A 306 29.46 -6.22 0.72
CA ARG A 306 28.56 -5.06 0.77
C ARG A 306 27.78 -4.91 -0.52
N ASP A 307 28.44 -4.94 -1.67
CA ASP A 307 27.81 -4.86 -3.00
C ASP A 307 26.77 -5.97 -3.24
N ARG A 308 26.97 -7.15 -2.64
CA ARG A 308 26.11 -8.32 -2.82
C ARG A 308 24.89 -8.32 -1.89
N TYR A 309 25.05 -7.82 -0.66
CA TYR A 309 24.08 -8.04 0.41
C TYR A 309 23.39 -6.77 0.92
N VAL A 310 24.04 -5.61 0.83
CA VAL A 310 23.48 -4.36 1.36
C VAL A 310 22.38 -3.87 0.44
N TYR A 311 21.17 -3.79 0.97
CA TYR A 311 19.98 -3.38 0.23
C TYR A 311 19.62 -1.92 0.54
N GLN A 312 20.53 -1.00 0.22
CA GLN A 312 20.37 0.43 0.52
C GLN A 312 19.18 1.06 -0.23
N ALA A 313 18.87 0.55 -1.42
CA ALA A 313 17.72 0.97 -2.23
C ALA A 313 16.38 0.88 -1.50
N LEU A 314 16.26 0.01 -0.49
CA LEU A 314 15.08 -0.07 0.37
C LEU A 314 14.85 1.22 1.19
N TYR A 315 15.91 1.98 1.45
CA TYR A 315 15.91 3.14 2.34
C TYR A 315 16.05 4.47 1.62
N ASP A 316 16.78 4.52 0.51
CA ASP A 316 17.08 5.75 -0.25
C ASP A 316 16.30 5.89 -1.58
N SER A 317 15.51 4.87 -1.95
CA SER A 317 14.78 4.83 -3.22
C SER A 317 13.30 4.52 -2.99
N THR A 318 12.45 4.80 -3.98
CA THR A 318 11.03 4.45 -3.90
C THR A 318 10.86 2.93 -3.81
N ARG A 319 9.78 2.47 -3.18
CA ARG A 319 9.49 1.04 -3.04
C ARG A 319 9.52 0.31 -4.39
N PHE A 320 9.00 0.94 -5.43
CA PHE A 320 9.01 0.42 -6.80
C PHE A 320 10.45 0.18 -7.30
N ARG A 321 11.31 1.19 -7.22
CA ARG A 321 12.73 1.08 -7.60
C ARG A 321 13.49 0.05 -6.78
N ALA A 322 13.19 -0.07 -5.49
CA ALA A 322 13.77 -1.10 -4.66
C ALA A 322 13.36 -2.51 -5.15
N GLN A 323 12.06 -2.72 -5.45
CA GLN A 323 11.55 -4.00 -5.94
C GLN A 323 12.16 -4.44 -7.28
N GLU A 324 12.48 -3.49 -8.17
CA GLU A 324 13.21 -3.78 -9.43
C GLU A 324 14.61 -4.35 -9.19
N GLN A 325 15.21 -4.12 -8.02
CA GLN A 325 16.52 -4.66 -7.64
C GLN A 325 16.42 -6.08 -7.10
N THR A 326 15.96 -7.00 -7.95
CA THR A 326 15.73 -8.42 -7.61
C THR A 326 16.99 -9.13 -7.08
N GLN A 327 18.18 -8.65 -7.45
CA GLN A 327 19.45 -9.18 -6.94
C GLN A 327 19.69 -8.92 -5.44
N LEU A 328 19.12 -7.85 -4.88
CA LEU A 328 19.23 -7.49 -3.45
C LEU A 328 17.98 -7.82 -2.65
N ASN A 329 16.81 -7.88 -3.31
CA ASN A 329 15.53 -8.21 -2.69
C ASN A 329 15.39 -9.71 -2.34
N LYS A 330 16.19 -10.16 -1.38
CA LYS A 330 16.38 -11.58 -1.02
C LYS A 330 16.17 -11.89 0.46
N PHE A 331 15.95 -10.88 1.30
CA PHE A 331 15.65 -11.06 2.71
C PHE A 331 14.18 -11.42 2.92
N ILE A 332 13.93 -12.45 3.72
CA ILE A 332 12.60 -12.99 3.99
C ILE A 332 12.42 -13.05 5.51
N LEU A 333 11.41 -12.36 6.02
CA LEU A 333 10.97 -12.52 7.40
C LEU A 333 10.03 -13.72 7.46
N ARG A 334 10.39 -14.75 8.21
CA ARG A 334 9.56 -15.95 8.39
C ARG A 334 9.29 -16.12 9.87
N GLY A 335 8.04 -16.38 10.24
CA GLY A 335 7.69 -16.63 11.62
C GLY A 335 6.44 -17.48 11.78
N GLN A 336 6.22 -17.89 13.01
CA GLN A 336 5.04 -18.58 13.51
C GLN A 336 4.55 -17.82 14.73
N TYR A 337 3.25 -17.72 14.88
CA TYR A 337 2.64 -17.02 16.01
C TYR A 337 1.33 -17.68 16.40
N LYS A 338 0.91 -17.43 17.64
CA LYS A 338 -0.44 -17.71 18.12
C LYS A 338 -1.16 -16.40 18.41
N SER A 339 -2.43 -16.36 18.05
CA SER A 339 -3.32 -15.31 18.56
C SER A 339 -3.72 -15.67 19.99
N ALA A 340 -3.85 -14.67 20.86
CA ALA A 340 -4.15 -14.86 22.28
C ALA A 340 -5.50 -15.59 22.60
N SER A 341 -6.32 -15.93 21.59
CA SER A 341 -7.56 -16.71 21.77
C SER A 341 -7.25 -18.20 21.90
N GLY A 342 -6.84 -18.63 23.10
CA GLY A 342 -6.24 -19.95 23.36
C GLY A 342 -7.12 -21.20 23.22
N SER A 343 -8.38 -21.10 22.80
CA SER A 343 -9.26 -22.28 22.61
C SER A 343 -10.11 -22.26 21.35
N GLU A 344 -10.17 -21.14 20.63
CA GLU A 344 -11.06 -20.95 19.50
C GLU A 344 -10.25 -20.66 18.23
N ILE A 345 -10.39 -21.54 17.25
CA ILE A 345 -9.75 -21.46 15.95
C ILE A 345 -10.79 -20.92 14.96
N SER A 346 -10.54 -19.72 14.42
CA SER A 346 -11.33 -19.17 13.34
C SER A 346 -10.95 -19.85 12.02
N LEU A 347 -11.93 -20.38 11.29
CA LEU A 347 -11.74 -21.02 9.99
C LEU A 347 -11.75 -20.01 8.83
N GLY A 348 -12.10 -18.75 9.10
CA GLY A 348 -12.13 -17.70 8.07
C GLY A 348 -13.21 -17.88 6.99
N ALA A 349 -14.17 -18.78 7.21
CA ALA A 349 -15.28 -19.06 6.31
C ALA A 349 -16.59 -19.04 7.08
N PHE A 350 -17.68 -18.63 6.42
CA PHE A 350 -19.02 -18.61 7.02
C PHE A 350 -19.89 -19.68 6.39
N ASN A 351 -20.85 -20.21 7.16
CA ASN A 351 -21.80 -21.24 6.71
C ASN A 351 -21.12 -22.51 6.13
N ILE A 352 -20.20 -23.08 6.91
CA ILE A 352 -19.49 -24.31 6.55
C ILE A 352 -20.48 -25.50 6.59
N PRO A 353 -20.45 -26.42 5.61
CA PRO A 353 -21.29 -27.62 5.63
C PRO A 353 -21.08 -28.44 6.90
N GLN A 354 -22.18 -28.83 7.55
CA GLN A 354 -22.14 -29.64 8.77
C GLN A 354 -21.45 -30.99 8.52
N GLY A 355 -20.55 -31.39 9.44
CA GLY A 355 -19.79 -32.64 9.34
C GLY A 355 -18.61 -32.62 8.37
N SER A 356 -18.34 -31.50 7.68
CA SER A 356 -17.17 -31.37 6.81
C SER A 356 -15.87 -31.07 7.58
N VAL A 357 -15.98 -30.62 8.83
CA VAL A 357 -14.85 -30.25 9.66
C VAL A 357 -14.22 -31.50 10.26
N THR A 358 -12.94 -31.73 9.95
CA THR A 358 -12.11 -32.76 10.55
C THR A 358 -10.95 -32.11 11.28
N VAL A 359 -10.83 -32.41 12.58
CA VAL A 359 -9.76 -31.89 13.43
C VAL A 359 -8.82 -33.03 13.80
N THR A 360 -7.52 -32.83 13.62
CA THR A 360 -6.48 -33.79 14.01
C THR A 360 -5.47 -33.11 14.93
N ALA A 361 -5.02 -33.79 15.97
CA ALA A 361 -3.94 -33.36 16.85
C ALA A 361 -2.90 -34.47 16.99
N GLY A 362 -1.62 -34.17 16.72
CA GLY A 362 -0.54 -35.17 16.81
C GLY A 362 -0.76 -36.42 15.94
N GLY A 363 -1.45 -36.29 14.81
CA GLY A 363 -1.81 -37.41 13.92
C GLY A 363 -3.05 -38.21 14.33
N ARG A 364 -3.65 -37.94 15.50
CA ARG A 364 -4.92 -38.53 15.93
C ARG A 364 -6.08 -37.63 15.52
N THR A 365 -7.08 -38.20 14.85
CA THR A 365 -8.37 -37.53 14.62
C THR A 365 -9.12 -37.36 15.93
N LEU A 366 -9.53 -36.13 16.21
CA LEU A 366 -10.34 -35.75 17.36
C LEU A 366 -11.82 -35.99 17.07
N THR A 367 -12.62 -36.21 18.12
CA THR A 367 -14.06 -36.45 17.98
C THR A 367 -14.85 -35.18 18.26
N GLU A 368 -15.73 -34.78 17.33
CA GLU A 368 -16.63 -33.63 17.53
C GLU A 368 -17.60 -33.88 18.70
N ASN A 369 -17.89 -32.83 19.47
CA ASN A 369 -18.66 -32.81 20.72
C ASN A 369 -18.05 -33.56 21.91
N GLN A 370 -16.88 -34.18 21.74
CA GLN A 370 -16.11 -34.78 22.82
C GLN A 370 -14.78 -34.06 23.03
N ASP A 371 -14.04 -33.85 21.94
CA ASP A 371 -12.71 -33.23 21.94
C ASP A 371 -12.75 -31.76 21.47
N TYR A 372 -13.68 -31.41 20.59
CA TYR A 372 -13.92 -30.05 20.09
C TYR A 372 -15.39 -29.83 19.73
N THR A 373 -15.82 -28.59 19.62
CA THR A 373 -17.15 -28.19 19.11
C THR A 373 -16.98 -27.24 17.91
N VAL A 374 -17.88 -27.31 16.93
CA VAL A 374 -17.84 -26.45 15.74
C VAL A 374 -19.07 -25.54 15.70
N ASP A 375 -18.84 -24.24 15.55
CA ASP A 375 -19.86 -23.30 15.08
C ASP A 375 -19.76 -23.21 13.55
N TYR A 376 -20.63 -23.95 12.87
CA TYR A 376 -20.69 -23.99 11.40
C TYR A 376 -21.16 -22.67 10.78
N SER A 377 -21.90 -21.84 11.53
CA SER A 377 -22.41 -20.57 11.03
C SER A 377 -21.33 -19.50 10.99
N LEU A 378 -20.57 -19.38 12.08
CA LEU A 378 -19.45 -18.44 12.23
C LEU A 378 -18.11 -18.99 11.75
N GLY A 379 -18.05 -20.30 11.45
CA GLY A 379 -16.84 -21.01 11.05
C GLY A 379 -15.78 -21.00 12.15
N ARG A 380 -16.14 -21.43 13.36
CA ARG A 380 -15.22 -21.47 14.49
C ARG A 380 -15.15 -22.86 15.09
N VAL A 381 -13.94 -23.31 15.41
CA VAL A 381 -13.70 -24.58 16.10
C VAL A 381 -13.18 -24.28 17.48
N ARG A 382 -13.90 -24.75 18.51
CA ARG A 382 -13.47 -24.63 19.90
C ARG A 382 -12.98 -25.98 20.40
N ILE A 383 -11.73 -26.06 20.84
CA ILE A 383 -11.18 -27.26 21.45
C ILE A 383 -11.65 -27.31 22.91
N ILE A 384 -12.28 -28.42 23.31
CA ILE A 384 -12.81 -28.61 24.67
C ILE A 384 -12.02 -29.63 25.49
N ASN A 385 -11.22 -30.48 24.83
CA ASN A 385 -10.33 -31.41 25.53
C ASN A 385 -9.05 -30.71 26.00
N GLU A 386 -8.99 -30.42 27.30
CA GLU A 386 -7.85 -29.77 27.96
C GLU A 386 -6.54 -30.56 27.80
N GLY A 387 -6.61 -31.90 27.72
CA GLY A 387 -5.43 -32.73 27.49
C GLY A 387 -4.79 -32.49 26.12
N VAL A 388 -5.60 -32.20 25.09
CA VAL A 388 -5.11 -31.83 23.76
C VAL A 388 -4.52 -30.42 23.78
N LEU A 389 -5.20 -29.46 24.42
CA LEU A 389 -4.73 -28.08 24.55
C LEU A 389 -3.37 -27.99 25.27
N ASN A 390 -3.25 -28.69 26.40
CA ASN A 390 -2.03 -28.68 27.23
C ASN A 390 -0.89 -29.52 26.64
N SER A 391 -1.15 -30.32 25.61
CA SER A 391 -0.12 -31.18 24.98
C SER A 391 0.86 -30.42 24.09
N GLY A 392 0.55 -29.17 23.71
CA GLY A 392 1.32 -28.40 22.73
C GLY A 392 1.33 -28.99 21.32
N SER A 393 0.56 -30.06 21.06
CA SER A 393 0.54 -30.72 19.76
C SER A 393 -0.10 -29.83 18.68
N PRO A 394 0.45 -29.75 17.46
CA PRO A 394 -0.17 -29.02 16.37
C PRO A 394 -1.58 -29.55 16.08
N ILE A 395 -2.56 -28.64 16.07
CA ILE A 395 -3.95 -28.94 15.73
C ILE A 395 -4.18 -28.52 14.28
N LYS A 396 -4.44 -29.48 13.41
CA LYS A 396 -4.80 -29.23 12.01
C LYS A 396 -6.31 -29.39 11.85
N VAL A 397 -6.95 -28.35 11.32
CA VAL A 397 -8.36 -28.38 10.93
C VAL A 397 -8.45 -28.42 9.41
N SER A 398 -9.21 -29.36 8.88
CA SER A 398 -9.58 -29.44 7.47
C SER A 398 -11.09 -29.32 7.37
N PHE A 399 -11.60 -28.56 6.41
CA PHE A 399 -13.04 -28.37 6.23
C PHE A 399 -13.38 -28.10 4.77
N GLU A 400 -14.64 -28.33 4.40
CA GLU A 400 -15.14 -27.99 3.08
C GLU A 400 -15.71 -26.58 3.09
N ASN A 401 -15.38 -25.76 2.08
CA ASN A 401 -15.92 -24.42 1.95
C ASN A 401 -16.71 -24.31 0.66
N ASN A 402 -18.04 -24.22 0.77
CA ASN A 402 -18.93 -24.06 -0.37
C ASN A 402 -19.01 -22.58 -0.80
N THR A 403 -17.87 -22.01 -1.19
CA THR A 403 -17.85 -20.64 -1.71
C THR A 403 -18.71 -20.58 -2.99
N LEU A 404 -19.80 -19.82 -2.92
CA LEU A 404 -20.77 -19.63 -4.03
C LEU A 404 -20.17 -18.93 -5.27
N PHE A 405 -18.90 -18.53 -5.23
CA PHE A 405 -18.22 -17.73 -6.26
C PHE A 405 -17.12 -18.49 -7.02
N ASN A 406 -17.07 -19.83 -6.96
CA ASN A 406 -16.19 -20.56 -7.88
C ASN A 406 -16.90 -20.76 -9.23
N VAL A 407 -16.43 -20.03 -10.25
CA VAL A 407 -17.00 -20.04 -11.61
C VAL A 407 -16.61 -21.30 -12.39
N GLN A 408 -15.57 -22.02 -11.96
CA GLN A 408 -15.13 -23.25 -12.61
C GLN A 408 -16.05 -24.42 -12.26
N THR A 409 -16.58 -25.10 -13.28
CA THR A 409 -17.41 -26.29 -13.07
C THR A 409 -16.54 -27.48 -12.71
N LYS A 410 -16.80 -28.10 -11.54
CA LYS A 410 -16.15 -29.34 -11.10
C LYS A 410 -17.09 -30.52 -11.31
N THR A 411 -16.59 -31.58 -11.93
CA THR A 411 -17.32 -32.84 -12.10
C THR A 411 -16.62 -33.92 -11.30
N PHE A 412 -17.29 -34.43 -10.27
CA PHE A 412 -16.82 -35.52 -9.43
C PHE A 412 -17.71 -36.74 -9.64
N TYR A 413 -17.12 -37.86 -10.06
CA TYR A 413 -17.84 -39.12 -10.19
C TYR A 413 -16.93 -40.28 -9.81
N GLY A 414 -17.54 -41.37 -9.37
CA GLY A 414 -16.78 -42.52 -8.93
C GLY A 414 -17.70 -43.64 -8.47
N THR A 415 -17.09 -44.73 -8.08
CA THR A 415 -17.76 -45.91 -7.53
C THR A 415 -16.95 -46.41 -6.36
N ASN A 416 -17.63 -46.68 -5.26
CA ASN A 416 -17.07 -47.40 -4.14
C ASN A 416 -17.80 -48.73 -4.00
N ILE A 417 -17.05 -49.82 -3.88
CA ILE A 417 -17.56 -51.18 -3.74
C ILE A 417 -17.10 -51.69 -2.38
N ASP A 418 -18.03 -51.95 -1.48
CA ASP A 418 -17.73 -52.58 -0.19
C ASP A 418 -18.24 -54.02 -0.19
N HIS A 419 -17.32 -54.97 0.03
CA HIS A 419 -17.62 -56.39 0.12
C HIS A 419 -17.39 -56.90 1.54
N LYS A 420 -18.49 -57.30 2.18
CA LYS A 420 -18.47 -57.98 3.48
C LYS A 420 -18.12 -59.45 3.28
N VAL A 421 -16.87 -59.82 3.50
CA VAL A 421 -16.35 -61.18 3.32
C VAL A 421 -16.93 -62.10 4.39
N ASN A 422 -16.98 -61.64 5.63
CA ASN A 422 -17.64 -62.32 6.75
C ASN A 422 -18.06 -61.31 7.84
N GLU A 423 -18.52 -61.77 9.01
CA GLU A 423 -18.97 -60.88 10.09
C GLU A 423 -17.87 -59.97 10.66
N HIS A 424 -16.61 -60.35 10.46
CA HIS A 424 -15.43 -59.70 11.04
C HIS A 424 -14.57 -58.97 10.01
N LEU A 425 -14.66 -59.30 8.71
CA LEU A 425 -13.79 -58.79 7.65
C LEU A 425 -14.62 -58.13 6.53
N ASN A 426 -14.33 -56.85 6.28
CA ASN A 426 -14.81 -56.08 5.14
C ASN A 426 -13.63 -55.66 4.28
N ILE A 427 -13.78 -55.77 2.96
CA ILE A 427 -12.82 -55.25 1.98
C ILE A 427 -13.57 -54.33 1.03
N GLY A 428 -13.09 -53.11 0.88
CA GLY A 428 -13.64 -52.13 -0.05
C GLY A 428 -12.65 -51.75 -1.14
N GLY A 429 -13.18 -51.29 -2.26
CA GLY A 429 -12.43 -50.78 -3.40
C GLY A 429 -13.08 -49.50 -3.91
N THR A 430 -12.30 -48.44 -4.01
CA THR A 430 -12.77 -47.12 -4.41
C THR A 430 -12.13 -46.72 -5.74
N TRP A 431 -12.93 -46.16 -6.65
CA TRP A 431 -12.46 -45.48 -7.87
C TRP A 431 -13.17 -44.13 -7.99
N LEU A 432 -12.43 -43.05 -8.09
CA LEU A 432 -12.93 -41.68 -8.13
C LEU A 432 -12.23 -40.90 -9.24
N HIS A 433 -12.96 -40.05 -9.93
CA HIS A 433 -12.45 -39.12 -10.91
C HIS A 433 -13.00 -37.72 -10.64
N LEU A 434 -12.10 -36.75 -10.50
CA LEU A 434 -12.40 -35.34 -10.33
C LEU A 434 -11.80 -34.58 -11.50
N THR A 435 -12.64 -33.90 -12.27
CA THR A 435 -12.18 -33.03 -13.36
C THR A 435 -12.79 -31.64 -13.26
N GLU A 436 -11.96 -30.63 -13.50
CA GLU A 436 -12.36 -29.24 -13.56
C GLU A 436 -12.40 -28.77 -15.02
N ARG A 437 -13.41 -27.98 -15.37
CA ARG A 437 -13.53 -27.40 -16.70
C ARG A 437 -13.04 -25.95 -16.66
N PRO A 438 -11.98 -25.60 -17.42
CA PRO A 438 -11.51 -24.22 -17.49
C PRO A 438 -12.51 -23.33 -18.23
N LEU A 439 -12.53 -22.04 -17.89
CA LEU A 439 -13.37 -21.03 -18.57
C LEU A 439 -12.81 -20.67 -19.95
N THR A 440 -11.49 -20.61 -20.06
CA THR A 440 -10.71 -20.25 -21.24
C THR A 440 -9.67 -21.33 -21.54
N GLN A 441 -9.18 -21.39 -22.78
CA GLN A 441 -8.07 -22.31 -23.11
C GLN A 441 -6.72 -21.81 -22.60
N LYS A 442 -6.59 -20.48 -22.43
CA LYS A 442 -5.45 -19.85 -21.78
C LYS A 442 -5.68 -19.85 -20.28
N VAL A 443 -4.78 -20.48 -19.54
CA VAL A 443 -4.84 -20.59 -18.08
C VAL A 443 -3.46 -20.21 -17.53
N ASN A 444 -3.45 -19.36 -16.50
CA ASN A 444 -2.24 -18.89 -15.85
C ASN A 444 -1.73 -19.89 -14.80
N ILE A 445 -0.46 -19.78 -14.46
CA ILE A 445 0.16 -20.60 -13.41
C ILE A 445 -0.51 -20.35 -12.05
N GLY A 446 -0.82 -21.43 -11.33
CA GLY A 446 -1.58 -21.41 -10.07
C GLY A 446 -3.09 -21.63 -10.23
N ASP A 447 -3.64 -21.35 -11.41
CA ASP A 447 -5.06 -21.56 -11.74
C ASP A 447 -5.31 -22.82 -12.58
N GLU A 448 -4.32 -23.72 -12.67
CA GLU A 448 -4.39 -24.89 -13.54
C GLU A 448 -5.53 -25.83 -13.11
N PRO A 449 -6.49 -26.12 -14.01
CA PRO A 449 -7.56 -27.05 -13.68
C PRO A 449 -7.03 -28.47 -13.58
N ILE A 450 -7.55 -29.24 -12.63
CA ILE A 450 -7.13 -30.63 -12.41
C ILE A 450 -8.04 -31.64 -13.13
N SER A 451 -7.49 -32.81 -13.45
CA SER A 451 -8.21 -33.98 -13.95
C SER A 451 -7.61 -35.25 -13.34
N ASN A 452 -7.93 -35.46 -12.07
CA ASN A 452 -7.27 -36.46 -11.23
C ASN A 452 -8.14 -37.71 -11.08
N THR A 453 -7.49 -38.87 -11.10
CA THR A 453 -8.14 -40.17 -10.82
C THR A 453 -7.53 -40.78 -9.57
N ILE A 454 -8.35 -41.14 -8.60
CA ILE A 454 -7.94 -41.85 -7.40
C ILE A 454 -8.51 -43.26 -7.47
N TRP A 455 -7.69 -44.26 -7.19
CA TRP A 455 -8.20 -45.59 -6.89
C TRP A 455 -7.58 -46.11 -5.60
N GLY A 456 -8.31 -46.93 -4.86
CA GLY A 456 -7.87 -47.40 -3.57
C GLY A 456 -8.54 -48.69 -3.14
N VAL A 457 -7.95 -49.30 -2.12
CA VAL A 457 -8.44 -50.52 -1.47
C VAL A 457 -8.41 -50.27 0.03
N ASN A 458 -9.51 -50.55 0.71
CA ASN A 458 -9.63 -50.49 2.16
C ASN A 458 -9.96 -51.87 2.72
N THR A 459 -9.45 -52.18 3.90
CA THR A 459 -9.71 -53.43 4.61
C THR A 459 -9.98 -53.10 6.07
N ASN A 460 -11.05 -53.66 6.61
CA ASN A 460 -11.42 -53.51 8.01
C ASN A 460 -11.68 -54.89 8.60
N TYR A 461 -10.89 -55.27 9.60
CA TYR A 461 -11.05 -56.48 10.38
C TYR A 461 -11.36 -56.11 11.83
N SER A 462 -12.41 -56.69 12.41
CA SER A 462 -12.81 -56.44 13.79
C SER A 462 -13.37 -57.71 14.42
N ASP A 463 -12.72 -58.17 15.48
CA ASP A 463 -13.13 -59.37 16.20
C ASP A 463 -12.89 -59.24 17.70
N GLU A 464 -13.65 -59.97 18.51
CA GLU A 464 -13.43 -60.02 19.95
C GLU A 464 -12.12 -60.76 20.25
N ALA A 465 -11.38 -60.31 21.27
CA ALA A 465 -10.15 -60.95 21.73
C ALA A 465 -10.28 -61.45 23.17
N PRO A 466 -11.05 -62.53 23.43
CA PRO A 466 -11.32 -63.01 24.80
C PRO A 466 -10.08 -63.44 25.57
N TYR A 467 -9.01 -63.81 24.87
CA TYR A 467 -7.72 -64.12 25.49
C TYR A 467 -7.05 -62.88 26.08
N LEU A 468 -7.21 -61.72 25.43
CA LEU A 468 -6.73 -60.45 25.94
C LEU A 468 -7.53 -60.01 27.17
N THR A 469 -8.86 -60.15 27.13
CA THR A 469 -9.74 -59.88 28.29
C THR A 469 -9.28 -60.71 29.50
N ARG A 470 -9.10 -62.03 29.29
CA ARG A 470 -8.66 -62.95 30.35
C ARG A 470 -7.24 -62.67 30.85
N PHE A 471 -6.35 -62.18 30.00
CA PHE A 471 -5.01 -61.77 30.42
C PHE A 471 -5.07 -60.55 31.34
N VAL A 472 -5.91 -59.56 31.01
CA VAL A 472 -6.11 -58.36 31.83
C VAL A 472 -6.80 -58.69 33.16
N ASP A 473 -7.79 -59.59 33.16
CA ASP A 473 -8.44 -60.11 34.38
C ASP A 473 -7.49 -60.88 35.30
N GLY A 474 -6.37 -61.37 34.76
CA GLY A 474 -5.33 -62.06 35.53
C GLY A 474 -4.43 -61.13 36.35
N LEU A 475 -4.51 -59.82 36.17
CA LEU A 475 -3.75 -58.84 36.94
C LEU A 475 -4.44 -58.59 38.30
N PRO A 476 -3.73 -58.74 39.43
CA PRO A 476 -4.35 -58.57 40.75
C PRO A 476 -4.91 -57.16 40.91
N LEU A 477 -6.13 -57.07 41.49
CA LEU A 477 -6.92 -55.84 41.72
C LEU A 477 -7.67 -55.26 40.49
N ILE A 478 -7.74 -55.95 39.35
CA ILE A 478 -8.50 -55.54 38.16
C ILE A 478 -9.49 -56.64 37.76
N GLU A 479 -10.76 -56.31 37.55
CA GLU A 479 -11.81 -57.22 37.05
C GLU A 479 -12.55 -56.52 35.90
N THR A 480 -12.37 -57.00 34.67
CA THR A 480 -12.91 -56.35 33.47
C THR A 480 -14.26 -56.94 33.08
N LYS A 481 -15.30 -56.08 33.01
CA LYS A 481 -16.65 -56.47 32.57
C LYS A 481 -16.85 -56.33 31.06
N GLU A 482 -16.05 -55.46 30.44
CA GLU A 482 -16.11 -55.16 29.01
C GLU A 482 -15.18 -56.08 28.22
N LYS A 483 -15.64 -56.59 27.08
CA LYS A 483 -14.85 -57.48 26.23
C LYS A 483 -13.75 -56.71 25.52
N SER A 484 -12.54 -57.27 25.48
CA SER A 484 -11.46 -56.78 24.62
C SER A 484 -11.80 -57.05 23.15
N GLN A 485 -11.49 -56.09 22.27
CA GLN A 485 -11.71 -56.18 20.82
C GLN A 485 -10.41 -55.87 20.08
N LEU A 486 -10.10 -56.66 19.06
CA LEU A 486 -9.01 -56.41 18.14
C LEU A 486 -9.58 -55.81 16.85
N GLN A 487 -9.12 -54.60 16.51
CA GLN A 487 -9.49 -53.93 15.27
C GLN A 487 -8.24 -53.66 14.43
N PHE A 488 -8.30 -54.02 13.16
CA PHE A 488 -7.28 -53.71 12.16
C PHE A 488 -7.93 -52.99 10.98
N LYS A 489 -7.40 -51.82 10.64
CA LYS A 489 -7.81 -51.05 9.47
C LYS A 489 -6.59 -50.79 8.60
N GLY A 490 -6.72 -51.06 7.30
CA GLY A 490 -5.71 -50.78 6.30
C GLY A 490 -6.34 -50.07 5.13
N GLU A 491 -5.69 -49.03 4.64
CA GLU A 491 -6.15 -48.25 3.48
C GLU A 491 -4.95 -48.00 2.56
N PHE A 492 -5.16 -48.21 1.27
CA PHE A 492 -4.23 -47.86 0.21
C PHE A 492 -4.98 -47.01 -0.81
N ALA A 493 -4.40 -45.88 -1.21
CA ALA A 493 -4.94 -45.06 -2.26
C ALA A 493 -3.80 -44.58 -3.17
N HIS A 494 -4.03 -44.60 -4.47
CA HIS A 494 -3.13 -44.11 -5.49
C HIS A 494 -3.81 -43.00 -6.30
N LEU A 495 -3.16 -41.84 -6.33
CA LEU A 495 -3.57 -40.67 -7.11
C LEU A 495 -2.81 -40.68 -8.44
N ILE A 496 -3.55 -40.69 -9.54
CA ILE A 496 -3.06 -40.47 -10.89
C ILE A 496 -3.44 -39.02 -11.25
N PRO A 497 -2.49 -38.07 -11.19
CA PRO A 497 -2.75 -36.70 -11.57
C PRO A 497 -2.91 -36.56 -13.07
N GLY A 498 -3.71 -35.60 -13.52
CA GLY A 498 -3.89 -35.30 -14.93
C GLY A 498 -4.42 -33.88 -15.16
N SER A 499 -4.45 -33.48 -16.43
CA SER A 499 -4.92 -32.16 -16.85
C SER A 499 -6.05 -32.30 -17.87
N PRO A 500 -7.09 -31.43 -17.81
CA PRO A 500 -8.21 -31.51 -18.73
C PRO A 500 -7.79 -31.11 -20.14
N ARG A 501 -8.43 -31.69 -21.15
CA ARG A 501 -8.13 -31.40 -22.56
C ARG A 501 -8.41 -29.94 -22.97
N GLY A 502 -9.18 -29.21 -22.17
CA GLY A 502 -9.55 -27.81 -22.44
C GLY A 502 -8.38 -26.84 -22.44
N ILE A 503 -7.25 -27.17 -21.79
CA ILE A 503 -6.03 -26.34 -21.75
C ILE A 503 -4.96 -26.80 -22.75
N ARG A 504 -5.29 -27.72 -23.66
CA ARG A 504 -4.33 -28.21 -24.66
C ARG A 504 -4.24 -27.25 -25.83
N ILE A 505 -3.05 -26.70 -26.03
CA ILE A 505 -2.70 -25.84 -27.16
C ILE A 505 -1.64 -26.60 -27.97
N THR A 506 -1.77 -26.60 -29.30
CA THR A 506 -0.87 -27.31 -30.23
C THR A 506 -0.58 -28.78 -29.88
N GLY A 507 -1.52 -29.44 -29.17
CA GLY A 507 -1.43 -30.85 -28.79
C GLY A 507 -0.81 -31.14 -27.42
N ALA A 508 -0.33 -30.11 -26.70
CA ALA A 508 0.27 -30.25 -25.38
C ALA A 508 -0.51 -29.46 -24.32
N GLU A 509 -0.52 -29.96 -23.09
CA GLU A 509 -0.97 -29.20 -21.92
C GLU A 509 -0.14 -27.92 -21.80
N THR A 510 -0.80 -26.76 -21.80
CA THR A 510 -0.13 -25.45 -21.78
C THR A 510 -0.66 -24.62 -20.62
N THR A 511 0.27 -24.06 -19.85
CA THR A 511 0.01 -23.07 -18.81
C THR A 511 0.84 -21.82 -19.12
N TYR A 512 0.24 -20.66 -18.95
CA TYR A 512 0.87 -19.37 -19.18
C TYR A 512 1.57 -18.91 -17.90
N LEU A 513 2.85 -18.61 -18.01
CA LEU A 513 3.57 -17.88 -16.96
C LEU A 513 3.14 -16.40 -16.96
N ASP A 514 2.99 -15.85 -18.16
CA ASP A 514 2.42 -14.53 -18.44
C ASP A 514 1.86 -14.55 -19.86
N ASP A 515 0.66 -14.00 -20.05
CA ASP A 515 0.00 -13.88 -21.36
C ASP A 515 0.00 -12.44 -21.91
N PHE A 516 0.53 -11.49 -21.12
CA PHE A 516 0.56 -10.05 -21.36
C PHE A 516 -0.81 -9.41 -21.64
N GLU A 517 -1.94 -10.11 -21.47
CA GLU A 517 -3.27 -9.55 -21.78
C GLU A 517 -3.66 -8.44 -20.79
N SER A 518 -3.19 -8.53 -19.54
CA SER A 518 -3.42 -7.52 -18.50
C SER A 518 -2.25 -6.53 -18.34
N SER A 519 -1.29 -6.52 -19.28
CA SER A 519 -0.11 -5.64 -19.20
C SER A 519 -0.42 -4.16 -19.43
N GLN A 520 -1.61 -3.85 -19.98
CA GLN A 520 -2.04 -2.49 -20.26
C GLN A 520 -3.36 -2.20 -19.55
N THR A 521 -3.34 -1.24 -18.64
CA THR A 521 -4.54 -0.65 -18.05
C THR A 521 -4.67 0.78 -18.54
N THR A 522 -5.88 1.15 -18.98
CA THR A 522 -6.15 2.49 -19.52
C THR A 522 -6.96 3.31 -18.52
N ILE A 523 -6.54 4.56 -18.28
CA ILE A 523 -7.32 5.53 -17.52
C ILE A 523 -8.02 6.45 -18.51
N ASP A 524 -9.35 6.41 -18.57
CA ASP A 524 -10.11 7.26 -19.49
C ASP A 524 -10.10 8.73 -19.03
N LEU A 525 -9.59 9.61 -19.90
CA LEU A 525 -9.52 11.04 -19.63
C LEU A 525 -10.60 11.86 -20.34
N ARG A 526 -11.50 11.24 -21.11
CA ARG A 526 -12.47 11.95 -21.98
C ARG A 526 -13.64 12.61 -21.25
N SER A 527 -13.86 12.31 -19.97
CA SER A 527 -14.99 12.88 -19.21
C SER A 527 -14.88 14.42 -19.15
N PHE A 528 -15.68 15.12 -19.97
CA PHE A 528 -15.59 16.58 -20.13
C PHE A 528 -15.90 17.34 -18.84
N THR A 529 -16.73 16.79 -17.95
CA THR A 529 -17.10 17.41 -16.66
C THR A 529 -15.97 17.40 -15.64
N ALA A 530 -14.95 16.56 -15.82
CA ALA A 530 -13.77 16.53 -14.97
C ALA A 530 -12.74 17.61 -15.33
N TRP A 531 -12.87 18.23 -16.51
CA TRP A 531 -11.98 19.28 -16.99
C TRP A 531 -12.48 20.67 -16.61
N ASN A 532 -11.55 21.52 -16.20
CA ASN A 532 -11.77 22.91 -15.83
C ASN A 532 -10.85 23.82 -16.64
N LEU A 533 -11.13 25.12 -16.62
CA LEU A 533 -10.23 26.11 -17.23
C LEU A 533 -8.84 26.03 -16.60
N ALA A 534 -7.79 26.02 -17.42
CA ALA A 534 -6.40 26.02 -16.95
C ALA A 534 -5.94 27.39 -16.45
N SER A 535 -5.00 27.38 -15.49
CA SER A 535 -4.16 28.51 -15.18
C SER A 535 -3.25 28.84 -16.38
N THR A 536 -2.70 30.05 -16.41
CA THR A 536 -1.68 30.41 -17.41
C THR A 536 -0.48 29.50 -17.24
N PRO A 537 -0.03 28.76 -18.29
CA PRO A 537 1.10 27.87 -18.17
C PRO A 537 2.35 28.63 -17.72
N ALA A 538 3.05 28.13 -16.70
CA ALA A 538 4.21 28.78 -16.12
C ALA A 538 5.53 28.15 -16.61
N LYS A 539 6.66 28.80 -16.29
CA LYS A 539 8.04 28.34 -16.58
C LYS A 539 8.39 28.29 -18.07
N GLN A 540 7.68 29.06 -18.88
CA GLN A 540 7.91 29.21 -20.32
C GLN A 540 7.72 30.69 -20.69
N ASP A 541 8.52 31.56 -20.08
CA ASP A 541 8.35 33.02 -20.12
C ASP A 541 8.32 33.61 -21.55
N GLY A 542 8.97 32.94 -22.51
CA GLY A 542 8.92 33.33 -23.92
C GLY A 542 7.58 33.08 -24.62
N LEU A 543 6.76 32.15 -24.10
CA LEU A 543 5.43 31.82 -24.60
C LEU A 543 4.32 32.42 -23.72
N PHE A 544 4.55 32.47 -22.40
CA PHE A 544 3.59 32.92 -21.39
C PHE A 544 4.23 33.93 -20.43
N PRO A 545 4.56 35.13 -20.92
CA PRO A 545 5.22 36.17 -20.11
C PRO A 545 4.36 36.62 -18.91
N GLU A 546 3.04 36.51 -19.02
CA GLU A 546 2.10 36.88 -17.95
C GLU A 546 1.98 35.83 -16.83
N SER A 547 2.61 34.65 -16.98
CA SER A 547 2.46 33.53 -16.03
C SER A 547 3.03 33.79 -14.64
N SER A 548 3.96 34.74 -14.50
CA SER A 548 4.57 35.14 -13.22
C SER A 548 3.78 36.21 -12.47
N LEU A 549 2.76 36.80 -13.12
CA LEU A 549 1.98 37.89 -12.54
C LEU A 549 0.97 37.33 -11.52
N ASN A 550 0.85 37.99 -10.37
CA ASN A 550 -0.07 37.63 -9.30
C ASN A 550 -0.93 38.83 -8.94
N ASN A 551 -2.21 38.59 -8.68
CA ASN A 551 -3.18 39.63 -8.34
C ASN A 551 -3.22 40.77 -9.38
N ASP A 552 -3.01 40.42 -10.65
CA ASP A 552 -2.96 41.36 -11.78
C ASP A 552 -3.88 40.85 -12.90
N LEU A 553 -4.69 41.75 -13.47
CA LEU A 553 -5.63 41.43 -14.54
C LEU A 553 -4.95 40.98 -15.84
N THR A 554 -3.69 41.42 -16.04
CA THR A 554 -2.87 41.09 -17.21
C THR A 554 -2.56 39.59 -17.32
N TYR A 555 -2.64 38.84 -16.21
CA TYR A 555 -2.48 37.38 -16.15
C TYR A 555 -3.37 36.61 -17.15
N GLY A 556 -4.53 37.18 -17.51
CA GLY A 556 -5.49 36.56 -18.42
C GLY A 556 -5.48 37.10 -19.86
N PHE A 557 -4.62 38.07 -20.20
CA PHE A 557 -4.76 38.83 -21.46
C PHE A 557 -4.59 38.01 -22.73
N ASN A 558 -3.72 36.99 -22.73
CA ASN A 558 -3.50 36.13 -23.90
C ASN A 558 -4.49 34.97 -24.02
N ARG A 559 -5.46 34.83 -23.11
CA ARG A 559 -6.40 33.72 -23.12
C ARG A 559 -7.48 33.90 -24.20
N ALA A 560 -7.45 33.04 -25.21
CA ALA A 560 -8.50 32.94 -26.23
C ALA A 560 -9.62 31.96 -25.81
N LYS A 561 -10.69 31.93 -26.59
CA LYS A 561 -11.86 31.10 -26.32
C LYS A 561 -11.60 29.64 -26.72
N LEU A 562 -11.87 28.74 -25.79
CA LEU A 562 -11.86 27.29 -25.98
C LEU A 562 -13.18 26.74 -25.45
N ALA A 563 -13.78 25.82 -26.19
CA ALA A 563 -14.92 25.03 -25.75
C ALA A 563 -14.54 23.55 -25.83
N TRP A 564 -14.79 22.80 -24.76
CA TRP A 564 -14.60 21.35 -24.70
C TRP A 564 -15.93 20.67 -24.37
N TYR A 565 -16.27 19.62 -25.10
CA TYR A 565 -17.55 18.94 -24.95
C TYR A 565 -17.50 17.54 -25.57
N ILE A 566 -18.58 16.80 -25.39
CA ILE A 566 -18.88 15.58 -26.13
C ILE A 566 -20.24 15.82 -26.78
N ILE A 567 -20.33 15.65 -28.10
CA ILE A 567 -21.62 15.78 -28.78
C ILE A 567 -22.53 14.60 -28.40
N ASP A 568 -23.75 14.90 -27.95
CA ASP A 568 -24.70 13.88 -27.52
C ASP A 568 -25.11 12.97 -28.70
N PRO A 569 -24.90 11.64 -28.60
CA PRO A 569 -25.22 10.70 -29.67
C PRO A 569 -26.69 10.72 -30.10
N SER A 570 -27.60 11.16 -29.22
CA SER A 570 -29.03 11.29 -29.55
C SER A 570 -29.27 12.19 -30.75
N LEU A 571 -28.38 13.15 -31.03
CA LEU A 571 -28.46 14.07 -32.17
C LEU A 571 -28.30 13.37 -33.54
N TYR A 572 -27.72 12.17 -33.59
CA TYR A 572 -27.50 11.41 -34.83
C TYR A 572 -28.55 10.34 -35.09
N THR A 573 -29.51 10.15 -34.18
CA THR A 573 -30.52 9.08 -34.29
C THR A 573 -31.54 9.29 -35.43
N GLY A 574 -31.61 10.50 -35.99
CA GLY A 574 -32.57 10.87 -37.06
C GLY A 574 -34.04 10.88 -36.62
N GLY A 575 -34.32 10.64 -35.34
CA GLY A 575 -35.68 10.58 -34.79
C GLY A 575 -36.30 11.96 -34.52
N ILE A 576 -37.59 11.97 -34.17
CA ILE A 576 -38.32 13.22 -33.88
C ILE A 576 -37.77 14.00 -32.66
N SER A 577 -36.96 13.36 -31.84
CA SER A 577 -36.24 13.97 -30.70
C SER A 577 -35.05 14.84 -31.11
N VAL A 578 -34.53 14.68 -32.33
CA VAL A 578 -33.44 15.51 -32.87
C VAL A 578 -34.02 16.84 -33.34
N PRO A 579 -33.44 18.02 -33.00
CA PRO A 579 -33.92 19.31 -33.52
C PRO A 579 -34.01 19.35 -35.05
N ASP A 580 -35.06 19.97 -35.59
CA ASP A 580 -35.34 19.98 -37.04
C ASP A 580 -34.20 20.62 -37.87
N ASN A 581 -33.48 21.58 -37.29
CA ASN A 581 -32.33 22.23 -37.91
C ASN A 581 -31.06 21.37 -37.93
N ILE A 582 -31.07 20.19 -37.33
CA ILE A 582 -29.95 19.23 -37.33
C ILE A 582 -30.35 17.95 -38.07
N ARG A 583 -31.56 17.45 -37.80
CA ARG A 583 -32.05 16.12 -38.23
C ARG A 583 -31.86 15.85 -39.73
N ASN A 584 -32.03 16.87 -40.57
CA ASN A 584 -31.99 16.76 -42.03
C ASN A 584 -30.90 17.65 -42.66
N ASP A 585 -29.88 18.02 -41.90
CA ASP A 585 -28.78 18.86 -42.40
C ASP A 585 -27.49 18.03 -42.56
N PRO A 586 -27.13 17.62 -43.79
CA PRO A 586 -25.88 16.92 -44.06
C PRO A 586 -24.63 17.76 -43.75
N GLU A 587 -24.71 19.10 -43.82
CA GLU A 587 -23.58 19.97 -43.49
C GLU A 587 -23.24 19.89 -41.99
N ILE A 588 -24.19 19.49 -41.15
CA ILE A 588 -23.97 19.26 -39.72
C ILE A 588 -23.69 17.77 -39.49
N THR A 589 -24.59 16.89 -39.92
CA THR A 589 -24.53 15.46 -39.54
C THR A 589 -23.42 14.66 -40.21
N SER A 590 -22.86 15.16 -41.32
CA SER A 590 -21.80 14.49 -42.07
C SER A 590 -20.44 15.20 -42.03
N ASP A 591 -20.36 16.39 -41.41
CA ASP A 591 -19.09 17.10 -41.24
C ASP A 591 -18.20 16.31 -40.28
N GLN A 592 -16.98 16.03 -40.73
CA GLN A 592 -16.01 15.21 -39.99
C GLN A 592 -15.75 15.76 -38.57
N ARG A 593 -15.86 17.07 -38.37
CA ARG A 593 -15.63 17.75 -37.07
C ARG A 593 -16.75 17.53 -36.06
N MET A 594 -17.92 17.06 -36.50
CA MET A 594 -19.10 16.98 -35.64
C MET A 594 -20.02 15.79 -35.97
N ARG A 595 -19.56 14.81 -36.74
CA ARG A 595 -20.32 13.60 -37.04
C ARG A 595 -20.17 12.54 -35.95
N GLU A 596 -21.04 11.54 -36.01
CA GLU A 596 -20.85 10.31 -35.24
C GLU A 596 -19.64 9.51 -35.78
N VAL A 597 -18.76 9.06 -34.87
CA VAL A 597 -17.67 8.14 -35.17
C VAL A 597 -17.98 6.78 -34.55
N LEU A 598 -17.90 5.73 -35.36
CA LEU A 598 -18.22 4.37 -34.93
C LEU A 598 -16.96 3.66 -34.42
N VAL A 599 -17.13 2.77 -33.43
CA VAL A 599 -16.01 1.96 -32.88
C VAL A 599 -15.30 1.18 -33.99
N LYS A 600 -16.05 0.61 -34.93
CA LYS A 600 -15.50 -0.16 -36.05
C LYS A 600 -14.68 0.66 -37.05
N GLU A 601 -14.84 1.97 -37.06
CA GLU A 601 -14.07 2.86 -37.94
C GLU A 601 -12.62 2.98 -37.44
N VAL A 602 -12.46 3.16 -36.13
CA VAL A 602 -11.15 3.28 -35.48
C VAL A 602 -10.56 1.90 -35.16
N PHE A 603 -11.39 0.96 -34.72
CA PHE A 603 -11.00 -0.38 -34.27
C PHE A 603 -11.74 -1.47 -35.06
N PRO A 604 -11.36 -1.73 -36.33
CA PRO A 604 -12.10 -2.66 -37.21
C PRO A 604 -12.08 -4.12 -36.74
N ASN A 605 -11.06 -4.51 -35.99
CA ASN A 605 -10.92 -5.87 -35.45
C ASN A 605 -11.58 -6.06 -34.08
N TYR A 606 -12.16 -5.00 -33.49
CA TYR A 606 -12.84 -5.09 -32.20
C TYR A 606 -14.23 -5.70 -32.38
N SER A 607 -14.49 -6.80 -31.67
CA SER A 607 -15.79 -7.49 -31.71
C SER A 607 -16.73 -6.93 -30.65
N LEU A 608 -17.60 -6.01 -31.05
CA LEU A 608 -18.66 -5.47 -30.20
C LEU A 608 -19.66 -6.55 -29.78
N SER A 609 -19.96 -6.61 -28.48
CA SER A 609 -21.07 -7.42 -27.98
C SER A 609 -22.44 -6.78 -28.29
N THR A 610 -23.53 -7.55 -28.25
CA THR A 610 -24.87 -7.07 -28.65
C THR A 610 -25.37 -5.87 -27.82
N ASN A 611 -24.87 -5.69 -26.59
CA ASN A 611 -25.27 -4.64 -25.66
C ASN A 611 -24.24 -3.50 -25.53
N GLU A 612 -23.17 -3.52 -26.32
CA GLU A 612 -22.19 -2.44 -26.33
C GLU A 612 -22.61 -1.29 -27.25
N ALA A 613 -22.29 -0.06 -26.83
CA ALA A 613 -22.46 1.12 -27.67
C ALA A 613 -21.59 1.00 -28.92
N ARG A 614 -22.18 1.32 -30.08
CA ARG A 614 -21.50 1.19 -31.38
C ARG A 614 -20.68 2.42 -31.75
N ASN A 615 -20.95 3.53 -31.08
CA ASN A 615 -20.35 4.83 -31.30
C ASN A 615 -19.26 5.11 -30.26
N LEU A 616 -18.24 5.86 -30.65
CA LEU A 616 -17.21 6.36 -29.76
C LEU A 616 -17.61 7.75 -29.24
N ALA A 617 -17.51 7.94 -27.93
CA ALA A 617 -17.55 9.29 -27.36
C ALA A 617 -16.26 10.02 -27.71
N ILE A 618 -16.39 11.11 -28.47
CA ILE A 618 -15.29 11.99 -28.90
C ILE A 618 -15.21 13.15 -27.91
N PHE A 619 -14.00 13.43 -27.43
CA PHE A 619 -13.75 14.59 -26.57
C PHE A 619 -13.32 15.76 -27.46
N ASP A 620 -14.29 16.57 -27.88
CA ASP A 620 -14.11 17.65 -28.84
C ASP A 620 -13.48 18.88 -28.20
N LEU A 621 -12.49 19.47 -28.86
CA LEU A 621 -11.84 20.72 -28.47
C LEU A 621 -11.98 21.75 -29.59
N ALA A 622 -12.88 22.71 -29.40
CA ALA A 622 -13.10 23.81 -30.34
C ALA A 622 -12.35 25.07 -29.88
N TYR A 623 -11.23 25.37 -30.54
CA TYR A 623 -10.38 26.52 -30.22
C TYR A 623 -10.63 27.69 -31.19
N TYR A 624 -10.89 28.88 -30.63
CA TYR A 624 -11.21 30.09 -31.37
C TYR A 624 -10.16 31.19 -31.05
N PRO A 625 -8.99 31.17 -31.71
CA PRO A 625 -7.84 32.02 -31.35
C PRO A 625 -8.10 33.53 -31.54
N ALA A 626 -9.07 33.90 -32.37
CA ALA A 626 -9.46 35.29 -32.60
C ALA A 626 -10.53 35.82 -31.62
N GLN A 627 -11.09 34.96 -30.75
CA GLN A 627 -12.14 35.34 -29.80
C GLN A 627 -11.60 35.37 -28.38
N ARG A 628 -11.99 36.39 -27.60
CA ARG A 628 -11.64 36.48 -26.16
C ARG A 628 -12.20 35.30 -25.37
N GLY A 629 -11.33 34.69 -24.57
CA GLY A 629 -11.70 33.62 -23.64
C GLY A 629 -12.23 34.14 -22.30
N PRO A 630 -12.63 33.23 -21.39
CA PRO A 630 -13.07 33.58 -20.04
C PRO A 630 -11.99 34.34 -19.25
N TYR A 631 -12.42 35.34 -18.47
CA TYR A 631 -11.56 36.17 -17.60
C TYR A 631 -10.40 36.87 -18.32
N ASN A 632 -10.50 37.05 -19.63
CA ASN A 632 -9.60 37.88 -20.40
C ASN A 632 -10.14 39.32 -20.38
N PHE A 633 -9.44 40.25 -19.74
CA PHE A 633 -9.80 41.68 -19.64
C PHE A 633 -9.04 42.59 -20.61
N ASP A 634 -8.37 42.01 -21.60
CA ASP A 634 -7.58 42.74 -22.57
C ASP A 634 -8.45 43.63 -23.48
N VAL A 635 -7.96 44.85 -23.72
CA VAL A 635 -8.61 45.86 -24.57
C VAL A 635 -7.55 46.56 -25.42
N GLU A 636 -6.67 47.34 -24.78
CA GLU A 636 -5.67 48.17 -25.48
C GLU A 636 -4.38 47.41 -25.82
N GLY A 637 -4.22 46.18 -25.31
CA GLY A 637 -2.94 45.48 -25.32
C GLY A 637 -1.98 46.00 -24.25
N LEU A 638 -0.89 45.26 -24.07
CA LEU A 638 0.19 45.61 -23.15
C LEU A 638 1.51 45.18 -23.78
N ALA A 639 2.43 46.13 -23.94
CA ALA A 639 3.72 45.87 -24.59
C ALA A 639 4.45 44.69 -23.94
N GLY A 640 4.86 43.72 -24.76
CA GLY A 640 5.52 42.49 -24.30
C GLY A 640 4.60 41.39 -23.79
N ILE A 641 3.29 41.65 -23.65
CA ILE A 641 2.30 40.65 -23.22
C ILE A 641 1.23 40.43 -24.29
N SER A 642 0.54 41.48 -24.74
CA SER A 642 -0.62 41.37 -25.61
C SER A 642 -0.72 42.50 -26.65
N GLN A 643 -1.32 42.20 -27.81
CA GLN A 643 -1.66 43.18 -28.87
C GLN A 643 -3.09 43.75 -28.78
N GLY A 644 -3.87 43.41 -27.76
CA GLY A 644 -5.23 43.94 -27.57
C GLY A 644 -6.28 43.34 -28.50
N ILE A 645 -7.40 44.07 -28.63
CA ILE A 645 -8.49 43.75 -29.56
C ILE A 645 -8.65 44.81 -30.65
N ASP A 646 -9.20 44.40 -31.79
CA ASP A 646 -9.59 45.28 -32.89
C ASP A 646 -10.97 45.93 -32.65
N SER A 647 -11.39 46.77 -33.60
CA SER A 647 -12.70 47.45 -33.56
C SER A 647 -13.91 46.51 -33.62
N ASP A 648 -13.71 45.29 -34.11
CA ASP A 648 -14.74 44.24 -34.20
C ASP A 648 -14.78 43.38 -32.94
N GLY A 649 -13.92 43.66 -31.95
CA GLY A 649 -13.81 42.93 -30.69
C GLY A 649 -13.05 41.61 -30.80
N LYS A 650 -12.31 41.38 -31.89
CA LYS A 650 -11.45 40.21 -32.09
C LYS A 650 -10.03 40.48 -31.59
N LEU A 651 -9.34 39.42 -31.20
CA LEU A 651 -7.95 39.49 -30.79
C LEU A 651 -7.06 39.82 -32.00
N VAL A 652 -6.27 40.90 -31.91
CA VAL A 652 -5.48 41.46 -33.04
C VAL A 652 -4.45 40.48 -33.58
N ASP A 653 -3.80 39.74 -32.68
CA ASP A 653 -2.83 38.70 -33.03
C ASP A 653 -3.30 37.36 -32.48
N PRO A 654 -4.04 36.55 -33.26
CA PRO A 654 -4.54 35.25 -32.81
C PRO A 654 -3.42 34.21 -32.57
N SER A 655 -2.25 34.39 -33.21
CA SER A 655 -1.15 33.41 -33.16
C SER A 655 -0.39 33.44 -31.84
N SER A 656 -0.41 34.58 -31.15
CA SER A 656 0.18 34.74 -29.80
C SER A 656 -0.75 34.32 -28.67
N ARG A 657 -1.99 33.89 -28.97
CA ARG A 657 -2.99 33.56 -27.96
C ARG A 657 -2.93 32.08 -27.61
N TRP A 658 -3.42 31.75 -26.42
CA TRP A 658 -3.48 30.38 -25.93
C TRP A 658 -4.83 30.09 -25.26
N ALA A 659 -5.15 28.82 -25.11
CA ALA A 659 -6.20 28.38 -24.21
C ALA A 659 -5.82 27.01 -23.63
N GLY A 660 -6.35 26.69 -22.46
CA GLY A 660 -6.00 25.45 -21.79
C GLY A 660 -7.13 24.94 -20.91
N ILE A 661 -7.13 23.63 -20.72
CA ILE A 661 -7.94 22.92 -19.76
C ILE A 661 -7.03 22.12 -18.83
N MET A 662 -7.44 21.96 -17.59
CA MET A 662 -6.75 21.14 -16.61
C MET A 662 -7.74 20.30 -15.83
N ARG A 663 -7.27 19.14 -15.35
CA ARG A 663 -8.06 18.26 -14.50
C ARG A 663 -7.18 17.67 -13.41
N PRO A 664 -7.74 17.38 -12.23
CA PRO A 664 -7.07 16.51 -11.28
C PRO A 664 -7.01 15.07 -11.85
N LEU A 665 -5.89 14.40 -11.60
CA LEU A 665 -5.77 12.96 -11.79
C LEU A 665 -5.99 12.29 -10.45
N GLN A 666 -6.78 11.22 -10.45
CA GLN A 666 -7.00 10.41 -9.25
C GLN A 666 -5.76 9.58 -8.88
N ILE A 667 -4.94 9.27 -9.89
CA ILE A 667 -3.66 8.59 -9.76
C ILE A 667 -2.56 9.63 -9.91
N ASN A 668 -1.75 9.78 -8.86
CA ASN A 668 -0.64 10.74 -8.78
C ASN A 668 0.74 10.06 -8.78
N ASN A 669 0.83 8.78 -8.40
CA ASN A 669 2.06 8.01 -8.45
C ASN A 669 2.20 7.26 -9.78
N PHE A 670 2.78 7.92 -10.78
CA PHE A 670 2.98 7.30 -12.10
C PHE A 670 4.01 6.17 -12.08
N GLU A 671 4.98 6.17 -11.17
CA GLU A 671 5.94 5.07 -11.06
C GLU A 671 5.25 3.80 -10.56
N GLU A 672 4.49 3.88 -9.47
CA GLU A 672 3.78 2.71 -8.91
C GLU A 672 2.68 2.18 -9.83
N GLN A 673 2.02 3.06 -10.57
CA GLN A 673 0.99 2.67 -11.53
C GLN A 673 1.55 2.35 -12.93
N ASN A 674 2.88 2.41 -13.09
CA ASN A 674 3.58 2.19 -14.35
C ASN A 674 2.93 2.93 -15.54
N ILE A 675 2.67 4.24 -15.38
CA ILE A 675 2.09 5.07 -16.43
C ILE A 675 3.19 5.45 -17.43
N GLU A 676 3.14 4.88 -18.62
CA GLU A 676 4.17 5.07 -19.65
C GLU A 676 3.78 6.08 -20.73
N PHE A 677 2.50 6.11 -21.14
CA PHE A 677 2.06 6.89 -22.30
C PHE A 677 0.72 7.59 -22.07
N ILE A 678 0.56 8.76 -22.67
CA ILE A 678 -0.74 9.37 -22.91
C ILE A 678 -1.12 9.04 -24.35
N GLN A 679 -2.19 8.28 -24.53
CA GLN A 679 -2.67 7.89 -25.85
C GLN A 679 -3.93 8.67 -26.21
N PHE A 680 -3.98 9.18 -27.43
CA PHE A 680 -5.15 9.82 -27.99
C PHE A 680 -5.22 9.58 -29.49
N TRP A 681 -6.45 9.52 -30.00
CA TRP A 681 -6.74 9.46 -31.43
C TRP A 681 -7.34 10.80 -31.82
N VAL A 682 -6.61 11.56 -32.62
CA VAL A 682 -7.05 12.87 -33.12
C VAL A 682 -7.34 12.72 -34.60
N MET A 683 -8.53 13.16 -35.00
CA MET A 683 -8.88 13.27 -36.41
C MET A 683 -7.96 14.29 -37.08
N ASP A 684 -7.43 13.96 -38.25
CA ASP A 684 -6.65 14.92 -39.04
C ASP A 684 -7.53 16.14 -39.38
N PRO A 685 -7.22 17.34 -38.85
CA PRO A 685 -8.05 18.52 -39.10
C PRO A 685 -7.92 19.03 -40.54
N PHE A 686 -7.02 18.46 -41.35
CA PHE A 686 -6.76 18.82 -42.74
C PHE A 686 -7.16 17.72 -43.73
N TYR A 687 -8.09 16.82 -43.36
CA TYR A 687 -8.50 15.68 -44.18
C TYR A 687 -8.96 16.01 -45.62
N ASP A 688 -9.30 17.27 -45.90
CA ASP A 688 -9.72 17.76 -47.23
C ASP A 688 -8.57 18.35 -48.09
N ASN A 689 -7.36 18.50 -47.53
CA ASN A 689 -6.17 19.01 -48.24
C ASN A 689 -5.32 17.88 -48.81
#